data_AF-A0A8H9IAF3-F1
#
_entry.id   AF-A0A8H9IAF3-F1
#
_cell.length_a   1.000
_cell.length_b   1.000
_cell.length_c   1.000
_cell.angle_alpha   90.00
_cell.angle_beta   90.00
_cell.angle_gamma   90.00
#
_symmetry.space_group_name_H-M   'P 1'
#
loop_
_entity.id
_entity.type
_entity.pdbx_description
1 polymer ?
#
loop_
_entity_poly.entity_id
_entity_poly.type
_entity_poly.pdbx_seq_one_letter_code
_entity_poly.pdbx_strand_id
1 'polypeptide(L)'
;MNHIQHTKRNFNKQKLAICVGLGLLNSVFTVHAQEVEASATHPDDALEVIEVRGLKSSLIQSMNNKRFSNTITDSITATDIGKLPDVTIADSLQRITGVQINRSGGEGTSVNIRGVGQVGTTLNGEQMLSASAVTTVQPNFTDIPSTMVSGLDVYKSREAKQISSGTSGVIDLKTYRPFKLDDGFTFNAKAELTDGSMGDETDELVSAFVGYNHDRDFGFTLNVSVSNKNLADYVIGSTGNDWGFAATEASTFAQNNVDANGNGSTDDTYYAFQGHQAANQYIARDRVGVNGSFQWQVADRVELVADVFYTQMDELQTQAAFIAAQAWQGVTGWFTPTSSGFTAHPHQTKNADGSINTLPGSFNSFSAGVLQSRRNMAHSEANAIDREALNTNLELNFDLTDNLSGSVRWVHGKATDDNALSVVDSYINSGSQVNATYKGEGGVALSDVNPWGYDGQFAQLPDGTEVEDFTMIPIGIEYTGSSQVWDLPTTHIIDGQEVNEIFGSNIARYSATSANLTGAQKEAELDVLRLDGKYVFDDLGPVVSSEFGIRYGKRDVTQLSWIGGVARTNQYGDAFLSRWKDSASQAPETLESFIDPISFESLDQKGLITQISDFQGASGLGTLYFVDPDKMSDPLAWHNEVYGQNIQSPDGANSYDLTEKNSEAYVQLNLDGELGEMPYRGNVGLRYVKTELDINQSELGTSGTATYNGVSYILSGALGMLPPTAALLNTEREYSDVLPSVNLSLNLTDEQILRFSYSKTVTPHDTNNLAGGINVTRVLACDLQEPDGTSIFCATQATQQGNPQLDPWRSTNYDVSYEWYFSESGMLSVAAFYIDIESFIGNTTVQLALEDSDGVVRGYNLETGEFTGTVPTTTKGNVDGGSVKGIEIGYQQGFDFLDGIWRNFGITANYTYSPSESGDTDYYGESTPMLDNSEHQANFALWYEDDALQGRIAANYRSKTFMSVRRLGSYELAKFIEPTLYLDASVSYDFNENLSVSLQGTNLTEETRDTYLQWEDLIDKRYINERRFTLGAQYRF
;
A
#
# COMPACT_ATOMS: atom_id res chain seq x y z
N MET A 1 -23.98 -25.61 44.37
CA MET A 1 -23.62 -26.79 45.20
C MET A 1 -23.12 -27.87 44.25
N ASN A 2 -21.93 -28.40 44.52
CA ASN A 2 -21.19 -29.48 43.81
C ASN A 2 -20.68 -29.12 42.40
N HIS A 3 -19.46 -29.44 41.94
CA HIS A 3 -18.16 -29.82 42.50
C HIS A 3 -17.24 -29.85 41.26
N ILE A 4 -16.22 -28.99 41.14
CA ILE A 4 -15.20 -29.11 40.08
C ILE A 4 -13.82 -29.13 40.73
N GLN A 5 -13.08 -30.21 40.48
CA GLN A 5 -11.78 -30.50 41.05
C GLN A 5 -10.68 -29.71 40.33
N HIS A 6 -9.80 -29.09 41.12
CA HIS A 6 -8.55 -28.51 40.63
C HIS A 6 -7.51 -29.60 40.36
N THR A 7 -7.03 -29.70 39.12
CA THR A 7 -5.79 -30.42 38.77
C THR A 7 -4.63 -29.42 38.65
N LYS A 8 -3.77 -29.38 39.67
CA LYS A 8 -2.47 -28.71 39.60
C LYS A 8 -1.53 -29.50 38.68
N ARG A 9 -1.11 -28.94 37.55
CA ARG A 9 0.03 -29.44 36.77
C ARG A 9 1.31 -28.78 37.32
N ASN A 10 2.16 -29.59 37.96
CA ASN A 10 3.49 -29.16 38.40
C ASN A 10 4.42 -29.06 37.18
N PHE A 11 4.93 -27.85 36.92
CA PHE A 11 5.99 -27.57 35.96
C PHE A 11 7.30 -28.22 36.44
N ASN A 12 7.81 -29.21 35.70
CA ASN A 12 8.95 -30.02 36.13
C ASN A 12 10.26 -29.51 35.51
N LYS A 13 10.99 -28.69 36.27
CA LYS A 13 12.22 -27.98 35.88
C LYS A 13 13.37 -28.88 35.37
N GLN A 14 13.29 -30.20 35.60
CA GLN A 14 14.34 -31.15 35.20
C GLN A 14 14.30 -31.59 33.73
N LYS A 15 13.19 -31.37 33.00
CA LYS A 15 13.10 -31.77 31.57
C LYS A 15 13.69 -30.74 30.61
N LEU A 16 13.69 -29.45 30.96
CA LEU A 16 14.29 -28.38 30.15
C LEU A 16 15.83 -28.45 30.14
N ALA A 17 16.44 -28.84 31.25
CA ALA A 17 17.89 -29.02 31.36
C ALA A 17 18.44 -30.23 30.57
N ILE A 18 17.59 -31.21 30.23
CA ILE A 18 18.02 -32.41 29.47
C ILE A 18 17.95 -32.16 27.95
N CYS A 19 17.12 -31.24 27.47
CA CYS A 19 17.07 -30.88 26.05
C CYS A 19 18.23 -29.95 25.63
N VAL A 20 18.74 -29.11 26.53
CA VAL A 20 19.91 -28.24 26.26
C VAL A 20 21.23 -29.03 26.33
N GLY A 21 21.27 -30.18 27.01
CA GLY A 21 22.51 -30.92 27.28
C GLY A 21 22.95 -31.98 26.26
N LEU A 22 22.19 -32.26 25.20
CA LEU A 22 22.46 -33.42 24.30
C LEU A 22 23.09 -33.08 22.94
N GLY A 23 23.52 -31.84 22.70
CA GLY A 23 24.08 -31.41 21.41
C GLY A 23 25.61 -31.34 21.28
N LEU A 24 26.40 -31.42 22.36
CA LEU A 24 27.83 -31.07 22.30
C LEU A 24 28.73 -32.12 22.94
N LEU A 25 29.06 -33.17 22.18
CA LEU A 25 30.22 -34.03 22.46
C LEU A 25 30.88 -34.45 21.14
N ASN A 26 31.98 -33.78 20.76
CA ASN A 26 33.29 -34.38 20.47
C ASN A 26 34.20 -33.42 19.67
N SER A 27 35.16 -32.79 20.35
CA SER A 27 36.59 -32.91 20.04
C SER A 27 37.39 -32.04 21.01
N VAL A 28 38.22 -32.71 21.81
CA VAL A 28 39.10 -32.09 22.80
C VAL A 28 40.43 -31.78 22.12
N PHE A 29 40.82 -30.51 22.05
CA PHE A 29 42.23 -30.12 21.98
C PHE A 29 42.62 -29.47 23.30
N THR A 30 43.62 -30.06 23.97
CA THR A 30 44.22 -29.57 25.21
C THR A 30 45.09 -28.35 24.93
N VAL A 31 44.74 -27.21 25.53
CA VAL A 31 45.55 -25.98 25.60
C VAL A 31 46.45 -26.02 26.83
N HIS A 32 47.71 -25.58 26.68
CA HIS A 32 48.59 -25.21 27.80
C HIS A 32 48.32 -23.74 28.13
N ALA A 33 48.01 -23.46 29.41
CA ALA A 33 47.81 -22.12 29.92
C ALA A 33 49.16 -21.40 30.10
N GLN A 34 49.25 -20.18 29.57
CA GLN A 34 50.22 -19.17 29.99
C GLN A 34 49.42 -17.90 30.30
N GLU A 35 49.51 -17.42 31.55
CA GLU A 35 48.83 -16.21 32.00
C GLU A 35 49.35 -14.98 31.24
N VAL A 36 48.43 -14.27 30.59
CA VAL A 36 48.59 -12.88 30.16
C VAL A 36 47.33 -12.16 30.62
N GLU A 37 47.49 -11.11 31.43
CA GLU A 37 46.42 -10.18 31.77
C GLU A 37 45.94 -9.47 30.50
N ALA A 38 44.78 -9.88 29.96
CA ALA A 38 44.06 -9.15 28.92
C ALA A 38 42.94 -8.35 29.58
N SER A 39 43.05 -7.02 29.49
CA SER A 39 41.96 -6.10 29.81
C SER A 39 40.86 -6.28 28.78
N ALA A 40 39.83 -7.07 29.09
CA ALA A 40 38.63 -7.19 28.30
C ALA A 40 37.76 -5.93 28.47
N THR A 41 37.97 -4.93 27.63
CA THR A 41 36.97 -3.90 27.36
C THR A 41 36.16 -4.36 26.15
N HIS A 42 34.88 -4.65 26.36
CA HIS A 42 33.94 -4.94 25.29
C HIS A 42 33.88 -3.73 24.33
N PRO A 43 34.01 -3.92 23.01
CA PRO A 43 33.88 -2.83 22.04
C PRO A 43 32.51 -2.13 22.10
N ASP A 44 31.47 -2.82 22.59
CA ASP A 44 30.12 -2.26 22.77
C ASP A 44 30.01 -1.31 23.98
N ASP A 45 30.95 -1.35 24.93
CA ASP A 45 30.94 -0.45 26.11
C ASP A 45 31.60 0.92 25.82
N ALA A 46 32.21 1.10 24.65
CA ALA A 46 32.91 2.34 24.28
C ALA A 46 32.00 3.38 23.59
N LEU A 47 30.74 3.05 23.33
CA LEU A 47 29.74 4.02 22.87
C LEU A 47 29.08 4.65 24.10
N GLU A 48 29.46 5.90 24.39
CA GLU A 48 28.73 6.73 25.35
C GLU A 48 27.27 6.82 24.89
N VAL A 49 26.36 6.18 25.64
CA VAL A 49 24.93 6.31 25.43
C VAL A 49 24.57 7.72 25.91
N ILE A 50 24.62 8.68 25.00
CA ILE A 50 24.22 10.06 25.27
C ILE A 50 22.70 10.07 25.36
N GLU A 51 22.17 10.69 26.41
CA GLU A 51 20.75 11.02 26.45
C GLU A 51 20.43 11.97 25.28
N VAL A 52 19.66 11.47 24.30
CA VAL A 52 19.33 12.25 23.12
C VAL A 52 18.20 13.20 23.46
N ARG A 53 18.56 14.45 23.75
CA ARG A 53 17.64 15.57 23.86
C ARG A 53 17.92 16.58 22.74
N GLY A 54 16.88 16.88 21.97
CA GLY A 54 16.95 17.84 20.88
C GLY A 54 17.36 17.24 19.54
N LEU A 55 17.25 18.06 18.50
CA LEU A 55 17.56 17.68 17.12
C LEU A 55 19.07 17.52 16.92
N LYS A 56 19.90 18.40 17.49
CA LYS A 56 21.35 18.32 17.32
C LYS A 56 21.91 17.02 17.91
N SER A 57 21.53 16.65 19.14
CA SER A 57 21.97 15.40 19.75
C SER A 57 21.51 14.17 18.96
N SER A 58 20.27 14.19 18.44
CA SER A 58 19.72 13.11 17.61
C SER A 58 20.53 12.92 16.32
N LEU A 59 20.89 14.02 15.65
CA LEU A 59 21.71 13.98 14.45
C LEU A 59 23.14 13.49 14.72
N ILE A 60 23.73 13.82 15.87
CA ILE A 60 25.05 13.31 16.28
C ILE A 60 24.97 11.81 16.56
N GLN A 61 23.94 11.36 17.29
CA GLN A 61 23.74 9.93 17.59
C GLN A 61 23.54 9.13 16.31
N SER A 62 22.69 9.60 15.39
CA SER A 62 22.49 8.97 14.08
C SER A 62 23.78 8.90 13.25
N MET A 63 24.59 9.97 13.27
CA MET A 63 25.90 10.00 12.61
C MET A 63 26.88 9.00 13.23
N ASN A 64 26.91 8.86 14.56
CA ASN A 64 27.74 7.89 15.25
C ASN A 64 27.28 6.46 15.00
N ASN A 65 25.97 6.18 15.01
CA ASN A 65 25.42 4.87 14.63
C ASN A 65 25.93 4.45 13.24
N LYS A 66 25.95 5.37 12.28
CA LYS A 66 26.53 5.15 10.95
C LYS A 66 28.04 4.95 11.01
N ARG A 67 28.79 5.85 11.67
CA ARG A 67 30.25 5.82 11.80
C ARG A 67 30.74 4.50 12.37
N PHE A 68 30.04 3.92 13.34
CA PHE A 68 30.46 2.71 14.04
C PHE A 68 29.84 1.41 13.51
N SER A 69 28.92 1.47 12.55
CA SER A 69 28.35 0.27 11.92
C SER A 69 29.37 -0.51 11.08
N ASN A 70 29.22 -1.84 11.00
CA ASN A 70 29.96 -2.69 10.07
C ASN A 70 29.36 -2.69 8.65
N THR A 71 28.10 -2.27 8.54
CA THR A 71 27.33 -2.19 7.29
C THR A 71 27.19 -0.76 6.80
N ILE A 72 26.75 -0.60 5.55
CA ILE A 72 26.23 0.67 5.06
C ILE A 72 24.80 0.80 5.60
N THR A 73 24.65 1.67 6.59
CA THR A 73 23.38 1.91 7.28
C THR A 73 23.19 3.39 7.51
N ASP A 74 21.95 3.80 7.66
CA ASP A 74 21.56 5.12 8.14
C ASP A 74 20.58 4.93 9.29
N SER A 75 20.48 5.91 10.19
CA SER A 75 19.67 5.78 11.40
C SER A 75 18.92 7.07 11.67
N ILE A 76 17.68 6.97 12.13
CA ILE A 76 16.91 8.07 12.71
C ILE A 76 16.79 7.82 14.21
N THR A 77 17.33 8.72 15.01
CA THR A 77 17.17 8.67 16.46
C THR A 77 16.05 9.61 16.89
N ALA A 78 15.19 9.19 17.82
CA ALA A 78 14.20 10.09 18.38
C ALA A 78 14.86 11.30 19.05
N THR A 79 14.23 12.47 18.94
CA THR A 79 14.72 13.73 19.55
C THR A 79 14.38 13.84 21.03
N ASP A 80 13.36 13.09 21.45
CA ASP A 80 12.91 12.89 22.82
C ASP A 80 12.03 11.62 22.84
N ILE A 81 11.61 11.17 24.02
CA ILE A 81 10.68 10.06 24.19
C ILE A 81 9.35 10.37 23.49
N GLY A 82 8.94 9.49 22.58
CA GLY A 82 7.72 9.66 21.77
C GLY A 82 7.79 10.81 20.75
N LYS A 83 8.98 11.35 20.48
CA LYS A 83 9.18 12.49 19.57
C LYS A 83 10.19 12.17 18.48
N LEU A 84 9.69 11.62 17.38
CA LEU A 84 10.45 11.58 16.13
C LEU A 84 10.64 13.00 15.55
N PRO A 85 11.64 13.18 14.68
CA PRO A 85 11.87 14.46 14.03
C PRO A 85 10.70 14.97 13.14
N ASP A 86 9.85 14.08 12.64
CA ASP A 86 8.61 14.38 11.86
C ASP A 86 7.39 13.68 12.48
N VAL A 87 6.19 13.98 11.96
CA VAL A 87 4.90 13.47 12.51
C VAL A 87 4.78 11.96 12.34
N THR A 88 5.11 11.45 11.15
CA THR A 88 5.02 10.02 10.81
C THR A 88 6.39 9.36 10.71
N ILE A 89 6.41 8.04 10.82
CA ILE A 89 7.63 7.22 10.63
C ILE A 89 8.16 7.39 9.21
N ALA A 90 7.29 7.34 8.19
CA ALA A 90 7.69 7.45 6.78
C ALA A 90 8.28 8.83 6.47
N ASP A 91 7.68 9.93 6.96
CA ASP A 91 8.23 11.28 6.77
C ASP A 91 9.62 11.42 7.43
N SER A 92 9.82 10.82 8.61
CA SER A 92 11.13 10.79 9.29
C SER A 92 12.20 10.08 8.46
N LEU A 93 11.81 9.02 7.75
CA LEU A 93 12.71 8.23 6.90
C LEU A 93 13.13 8.97 5.62
N GLN A 94 12.38 9.96 5.13
CA GLN A 94 12.78 10.77 3.96
C GLN A 94 14.11 11.52 4.15
N ARG A 95 14.56 11.67 5.39
CA ARG A 95 15.86 12.29 5.71
C ARG A 95 17.06 11.44 5.31
N ILE A 96 16.84 10.15 5.04
CA ILE A 96 17.88 9.20 4.67
C ILE A 96 18.07 9.23 3.15
N THR A 97 19.32 9.18 2.70
CA THR A 97 19.62 9.07 1.26
C THR A 97 18.97 7.83 0.67
N GLY A 98 18.41 7.93 -0.53
CA GLY A 98 17.80 6.82 -1.25
C GLY A 98 16.46 6.35 -0.70
N VAL A 99 15.86 7.02 0.30
CA VAL A 99 14.53 6.65 0.80
C VAL A 99 13.46 7.55 0.20
N GLN A 100 12.65 6.99 -0.70
CA GLN A 100 11.46 7.63 -1.26
C GLN A 100 10.23 7.16 -0.49
N ILE A 101 9.17 7.96 -0.42
CA ILE A 101 7.93 7.55 0.28
C ILE A 101 6.70 7.76 -0.57
N ASN A 102 5.68 6.98 -0.26
CA ASN A 102 4.32 7.13 -0.76
C ASN A 102 3.44 7.79 0.28
N ARG A 103 2.37 8.44 -0.19
CA ARG A 103 1.41 9.14 0.65
C ARG A 103 -0.03 8.74 0.32
N SER A 104 -0.88 8.79 1.34
CA SER A 104 -2.34 8.66 1.27
C SER A 104 -2.97 9.64 2.26
N GLY A 105 -3.93 10.46 1.83
CA GLY A 105 -4.53 11.51 2.67
C GLY A 105 -3.49 12.50 3.23
N GLY A 106 -2.40 12.76 2.49
CA GLY A 106 -1.29 13.59 2.95
C GLY A 106 -0.32 12.94 3.96
N GLU A 107 -0.62 11.78 4.53
CA GLU A 107 0.28 11.04 5.44
C GLU A 107 1.18 10.06 4.67
N GLY A 108 2.44 9.92 5.09
CA GLY A 108 3.37 8.92 4.55
C GLY A 108 3.00 7.48 4.94
N THR A 109 2.83 6.59 3.96
CA THR A 109 2.33 5.21 4.17
C THR A 109 3.40 4.13 4.02
N SER A 110 4.18 4.18 2.94
CA SER A 110 5.21 3.18 2.65
C SER A 110 6.46 3.83 2.09
N VAL A 111 7.56 3.08 2.00
CA VAL A 111 8.84 3.62 1.52
C VAL A 111 9.53 2.69 0.53
N ASN A 112 10.22 3.29 -0.44
CA ASN A 112 11.12 2.60 -1.36
C ASN A 112 12.55 2.95 -1.01
N ILE A 113 13.42 1.94 -0.95
CA ILE A 113 14.86 2.15 -0.81
C ILE A 113 15.47 2.01 -2.20
N ARG A 114 16.19 3.04 -2.65
CA ARG A 114 16.89 3.10 -3.94
C ARG A 114 15.98 2.72 -5.10
N GLY A 115 14.76 3.26 -5.13
CA GLY A 115 13.81 3.04 -6.23
C GLY A 115 13.13 1.67 -6.28
N VAL A 116 13.28 0.84 -5.24
CA VAL A 116 12.68 -0.50 -5.17
C VAL A 116 11.83 -0.64 -3.91
N GLY A 117 10.56 -1.01 -4.09
CA GLY A 117 9.55 -1.12 -3.02
C GLY A 117 9.58 -2.40 -2.20
N GLN A 118 10.40 -3.39 -2.58
CA GLN A 118 10.63 -4.60 -1.77
C GLN A 118 11.54 -4.27 -0.57
N VAL A 119 11.01 -3.52 0.40
CA VAL A 119 11.70 -3.14 1.64
C VAL A 119 11.19 -4.00 2.79
N GLY A 120 12.10 -4.70 3.47
CA GLY A 120 11.75 -5.49 4.65
C GLY A 120 11.60 -4.60 5.88
N THR A 121 10.73 -4.97 6.82
CA THR A 121 10.61 -4.29 8.12
C THR A 121 10.74 -5.28 9.26
N THR A 122 11.50 -4.92 10.29
CA THR A 122 11.67 -5.70 11.52
C THR A 122 11.38 -4.85 12.75
N LEU A 123 11.08 -5.50 13.86
CA LEU A 123 10.95 -4.89 15.17
C LEU A 123 12.04 -5.47 16.08
N ASN A 124 12.98 -4.62 16.49
CA ASN A 124 14.15 -5.02 17.28
C ASN A 124 14.90 -6.23 16.68
N GLY A 125 15.14 -6.21 15.38
CA GLY A 125 15.90 -7.20 14.63
C GLY A 125 15.20 -8.52 14.32
N GLU A 126 13.89 -8.63 14.59
CA GLU A 126 13.08 -9.81 14.24
C GLU A 126 11.84 -9.45 13.42
N GLN A 127 11.29 -10.43 12.69
CA GLN A 127 10.07 -10.26 11.90
C GLN A 127 8.90 -9.84 12.79
N MET A 128 8.10 -8.90 12.32
CA MET A 128 6.83 -8.49 12.92
C MET A 128 5.68 -8.68 11.93
N LEU A 129 4.46 -8.82 12.45
CA LEU A 129 3.24 -8.68 11.69
C LEU A 129 2.68 -7.26 11.88
N SER A 130 2.26 -6.62 10.80
CA SER A 130 1.37 -5.45 10.86
C SER A 130 0.02 -5.83 10.28
N ALA A 131 -1.03 -5.13 10.72
CA ALA A 131 -2.38 -5.35 10.26
C ALA A 131 -2.51 -5.14 8.74
N SER A 132 -2.03 -4.02 8.21
CA SER A 132 -2.05 -3.75 6.75
C SER A 132 -1.18 -4.68 5.90
N ALA A 133 -0.27 -5.46 6.52
CA ALA A 133 0.63 -6.39 5.83
C ALA A 133 0.40 -7.85 6.22
N VAL A 134 -0.85 -8.21 6.55
CA VAL A 134 -1.25 -9.62 6.73
C VAL A 134 -0.94 -10.44 5.48
N THR A 135 -1.22 -9.90 4.29
CA THR A 135 -0.99 -10.59 3.00
C THR A 135 0.22 -10.08 2.24
N THR A 136 0.63 -8.83 2.47
CA THR A 136 1.75 -8.16 1.77
C THR A 136 3.08 -8.33 2.55
N VAL A 137 4.17 -7.70 2.07
CA VAL A 137 5.51 -7.81 2.67
C VAL A 137 5.89 -6.58 3.51
N GLN A 138 5.57 -5.38 3.04
CA GLN A 138 5.91 -4.12 3.72
C GLN A 138 4.69 -3.59 4.48
N PRO A 139 4.83 -3.22 5.77
CA PRO A 139 3.76 -2.59 6.52
C PRO A 139 3.40 -1.20 5.98
N ASN A 140 2.15 -0.80 6.14
CA ASN A 140 1.79 0.60 6.11
C ASN A 140 2.21 1.24 7.44
N PHE A 141 3.14 2.19 7.41
CA PHE A 141 3.65 2.88 8.59
C PHE A 141 2.59 3.74 9.28
N THR A 142 1.43 3.99 8.67
CA THR A 142 0.30 4.64 9.35
C THR A 142 -0.33 3.76 10.43
N ASP A 143 -0.17 2.43 10.38
CA ASP A 143 -0.67 1.51 11.40
C ASP A 143 0.10 1.65 12.73
N ILE A 144 1.29 2.25 12.70
CA ILE A 144 2.21 2.31 13.83
C ILE A 144 2.35 3.77 14.28
N PRO A 145 1.84 4.15 15.46
CA PRO A 145 2.08 5.47 16.02
C PRO A 145 3.58 5.76 16.16
N SER A 146 4.04 6.88 15.62
CA SER A 146 5.45 7.32 15.69
C SER A 146 5.96 7.44 17.13
N THR A 147 5.05 7.74 18.07
CA THR A 147 5.33 7.78 19.51
C THR A 147 5.80 6.45 20.12
N MET A 148 5.59 5.31 19.44
CA MET A 148 5.93 3.97 19.95
C MET A 148 7.37 3.53 19.67
N VAL A 149 8.09 4.25 18.80
CA VAL A 149 9.46 3.89 18.41
C VAL A 149 10.48 4.88 18.99
N SER A 150 11.61 4.36 19.44
CA SER A 150 12.74 5.16 19.93
C SER A 150 13.72 5.56 18.84
N GLY A 151 13.62 4.92 17.67
CA GLY A 151 14.48 5.15 16.52
C GLY A 151 14.27 4.08 15.45
N LEU A 152 14.96 4.28 14.32
CA LEU A 152 14.83 3.48 13.11
C LEU A 152 16.23 3.28 12.53
N ASP A 153 16.60 2.04 12.19
CA ASP A 153 17.82 1.77 11.43
C ASP A 153 17.45 1.30 10.01
N VAL A 154 18.11 1.87 9.00
CA VAL A 154 17.91 1.55 7.58
C VAL A 154 19.16 0.86 7.05
N TYR A 155 19.11 -0.47 6.99
CA TYR A 155 20.18 -1.29 6.47
C TYR A 155 20.11 -1.36 4.94
N LYS A 156 21.14 -0.80 4.29
CA LYS A 156 21.30 -0.82 2.84
C LYS A 156 22.26 -1.90 2.36
N SER A 157 23.13 -2.38 3.24
CA SER A 157 23.90 -3.62 3.05
C SER A 157 23.52 -4.69 4.09
N ARG A 158 23.88 -5.94 3.79
CA ARG A 158 23.44 -7.12 4.55
C ARG A 158 24.55 -7.83 5.27
N GLU A 159 24.25 -8.29 6.48
CA GLU A 159 25.03 -9.28 7.22
C GLU A 159 24.32 -10.65 7.20
N ALA A 160 25.08 -11.73 7.34
CA ALA A 160 24.49 -13.08 7.34
C ALA A 160 23.61 -13.35 8.58
N LYS A 161 23.89 -12.66 9.70
CA LYS A 161 23.10 -12.74 10.94
C LYS A 161 21.75 -12.04 10.88
N GLN A 162 21.57 -11.14 9.93
CA GLN A 162 20.28 -10.47 9.71
C GLN A 162 19.30 -11.43 9.04
N ILE A 163 18.01 -11.20 9.27
CA ILE A 163 16.95 -11.98 8.63
C ILE A 163 16.90 -11.63 7.14
N SER A 164 16.65 -12.64 6.31
CA SER A 164 16.43 -12.41 4.89
C SER A 164 15.05 -11.82 4.67
N SER A 165 14.99 -10.52 4.37
CA SER A 165 13.77 -9.81 4.02
C SER A 165 14.15 -8.52 3.31
N GLY A 166 13.48 -8.14 2.22
CA GLY A 166 13.72 -6.88 1.49
C GLY A 166 14.88 -6.94 0.48
N THR A 167 14.56 -6.69 -0.79
CA THR A 167 15.52 -6.75 -1.90
C THR A 167 16.44 -5.54 -1.93
N SER A 168 15.96 -4.37 -1.51
CA SER A 168 16.70 -3.10 -1.52
C SER A 168 17.18 -2.62 -0.16
N GLY A 169 16.63 -3.16 0.92
CA GLY A 169 17.04 -2.85 2.29
C GLY A 169 16.05 -3.33 3.34
N VAL A 170 16.41 -3.15 4.61
CA VAL A 170 15.54 -3.40 5.77
C VAL A 170 15.47 -2.16 6.66
N ILE A 171 14.28 -1.90 7.16
CA ILE A 171 14.01 -0.90 8.20
C ILE A 171 13.77 -1.65 9.50
N ASP A 172 14.61 -1.41 10.50
CA ASP A 172 14.43 -1.98 11.84
C ASP A 172 13.88 -0.92 12.80
N LEU A 173 12.64 -1.13 13.23
CA LEU A 173 11.98 -0.32 14.24
C LEU A 173 12.56 -0.64 15.62
N LYS A 174 13.01 0.37 16.36
CA LYS A 174 13.55 0.21 17.71
C LYS A 174 12.53 0.65 18.74
N THR A 175 12.39 -0.10 19.82
CA THR A 175 11.59 0.29 20.99
C THR A 175 12.47 0.73 22.14
N TYR A 176 11.92 1.52 23.06
CA TYR A 176 12.62 1.91 24.29
C TYR A 176 13.01 0.70 25.14
N ARG A 177 14.25 0.71 25.62
CA ARG A 177 14.83 -0.34 26.46
C ARG A 177 15.02 0.16 27.90
N PRO A 178 14.49 -0.53 28.93
CA PRO A 178 14.62 -0.09 30.31
C PRO A 178 16.05 0.23 30.76
N PHE A 179 17.05 -0.58 30.39
CA PHE A 179 18.44 -0.39 30.84
C PHE A 179 19.16 0.79 30.17
N LYS A 180 18.54 1.39 29.15
CA LYS A 180 19.02 2.63 28.52
C LYS A 180 18.46 3.89 29.18
N LEU A 181 17.51 3.76 30.11
CA LEU A 181 17.01 4.89 30.90
C LEU A 181 17.96 5.18 32.06
N ASP A 182 17.88 6.41 32.59
CA ASP A 182 18.50 6.76 33.86
C ASP A 182 17.94 5.89 35.00
N ASP A 183 18.72 5.70 36.06
CA ASP A 183 18.27 4.97 37.24
C ASP A 183 17.08 5.66 37.91
N GLY A 184 16.07 4.87 38.29
CA GLY A 184 14.80 5.35 38.84
C GLY A 184 13.67 5.39 37.81
N PHE A 185 12.71 6.28 38.04
CA PHE A 185 11.53 6.43 37.19
C PHE A 185 11.76 7.50 36.11
N THR A 186 11.28 7.21 34.91
CA THR A 186 11.17 8.16 33.80
C THR A 186 9.71 8.27 33.40
N PHE A 187 9.20 9.48 33.25
CA PHE A 187 7.83 9.73 32.80
C PHE A 187 7.81 10.74 31.64
N ASN A 188 6.99 10.47 30.63
CA ASN A 188 6.71 11.42 29.56
C ASN A 188 5.22 11.39 29.23
N ALA A 189 4.62 12.55 29.00
CA ALA A 189 3.25 12.68 28.53
C ALA A 189 3.20 13.74 27.43
N LYS A 190 2.45 13.47 26.36
CA LYS A 190 2.32 14.33 25.19
C LYS A 190 0.84 14.48 24.83
N ALA A 191 0.46 15.70 24.46
CA ALA A 191 -0.84 16.00 23.89
C ALA A 191 -0.67 16.89 22.66
N GLU A 192 -1.37 16.60 21.57
CA GLU A 192 -1.35 17.38 20.33
C GLU A 192 -2.77 17.64 19.84
N LEU A 193 -2.96 18.82 19.25
CA LEU A 193 -4.15 19.21 18.51
C LEU A 193 -3.71 19.59 17.08
N THR A 194 -4.30 18.99 16.06
CA THR A 194 -3.98 19.26 14.66
C THR A 194 -5.22 19.76 13.92
N ASP A 195 -5.08 20.89 13.22
CA ASP A 195 -6.12 21.49 12.39
C ASP A 195 -5.69 21.47 10.93
N GLY A 196 -6.58 21.01 10.05
CA GLY A 196 -6.37 20.92 8.60
C GLY A 196 -6.99 22.10 7.85
N SER A 197 -6.41 22.48 6.72
CA SER A 197 -6.92 23.61 5.93
C SER A 197 -8.21 23.32 5.14
N MET A 198 -8.58 22.04 5.00
CA MET A 198 -9.78 21.60 4.27
C MET A 198 -10.72 20.70 5.09
N GLY A 199 -10.23 20.06 6.15
CA GLY A 199 -11.07 19.33 7.11
C GLY A 199 -11.86 20.25 8.05
N ASP A 200 -13.01 19.77 8.51
CA ASP A 200 -13.89 20.50 9.44
C ASP A 200 -13.69 20.09 10.92
N GLU A 201 -12.82 19.11 11.19
CA GLU A 201 -12.57 18.57 12.53
C GLU A 201 -11.14 18.83 13.02
N THR A 202 -11.00 19.03 14.33
CA THR A 202 -9.69 19.12 14.98
C THR A 202 -9.28 17.74 15.48
N ASP A 203 -8.11 17.30 15.05
CA ASP A 203 -7.56 16.01 15.40
C ASP A 203 -6.77 16.07 16.71
N GLU A 204 -6.78 14.99 17.48
CA GLU A 204 -6.20 14.89 18.81
C GLU A 204 -5.23 13.71 18.86
N LEU A 205 -4.11 13.88 19.56
CA LEU A 205 -3.21 12.79 19.95
C LEU A 205 -2.84 12.95 21.41
N VAL A 206 -2.93 11.86 22.18
CA VAL A 206 -2.44 11.79 23.55
C VAL A 206 -1.58 10.55 23.71
N SER A 207 -0.37 10.72 24.24
CA SER A 207 0.51 9.59 24.57
C SER A 207 1.13 9.74 25.96
N ALA A 208 1.39 8.60 26.61
CA ALA A 208 2.04 8.55 27.92
C ALA A 208 3.03 7.38 27.98
N PHE A 209 4.21 7.67 28.49
CA PHE A 209 5.30 6.74 28.71
C PHE A 209 5.70 6.71 30.19
N VAL A 210 5.88 5.51 30.73
CA VAL A 210 6.46 5.26 32.05
C VAL A 210 7.58 4.25 31.88
N GLY A 211 8.76 4.59 32.39
CA GLY A 211 9.91 3.72 32.50
C GLY A 211 10.38 3.61 33.94
N TYR A 212 10.99 2.48 34.28
CA TYR A 212 11.73 2.29 35.51
C TYR A 212 12.98 1.48 35.21
N ASN A 213 14.12 1.95 35.68
CA ASN A 213 15.39 1.23 35.69
C ASN A 213 15.89 1.14 37.13
N HIS A 214 16.41 -0.01 37.53
CA HIS A 214 17.06 -0.20 38.83
C HIS A 214 18.49 -0.68 38.61
N ASP A 215 19.42 0.25 38.45
CA ASP A 215 20.86 0.02 38.29
C ASP A 215 21.20 -1.07 37.25
N ARG A 216 20.38 -1.19 36.20
CA ARG A 216 20.46 -2.26 35.17
C ARG A 216 20.36 -3.70 35.73
N ASP A 217 19.85 -3.88 36.95
CA ASP A 217 19.47 -5.18 37.49
C ASP A 217 18.11 -5.59 36.93
N PHE A 218 17.07 -4.78 37.12
CA PHE A 218 15.79 -4.98 36.43
C PHE A 218 15.11 -3.66 36.08
N GLY A 219 14.28 -3.67 35.05
CA GLY A 219 13.56 -2.50 34.60
C GLY A 219 12.38 -2.83 33.70
N PHE A 220 11.48 -1.86 33.54
CA PHE A 220 10.35 -1.96 32.62
C PHE A 220 10.07 -0.63 31.92
N THR A 221 9.41 -0.70 30.78
CA THR A 221 8.81 0.44 30.08
C THR A 221 7.39 0.09 29.66
N LEU A 222 6.53 1.11 29.63
CA LEU A 222 5.18 1.05 29.09
C LEU A 222 4.88 2.39 28.41
N ASN A 223 4.40 2.32 27.17
CA ASN A 223 3.94 3.43 26.37
C ASN A 223 2.53 3.15 25.88
N VAL A 224 1.67 4.15 25.95
CA VAL A 224 0.31 4.11 25.41
C VAL A 224 0.10 5.36 24.57
N SER A 225 -0.48 5.20 23.38
CA SER A 225 -0.78 6.28 22.45
C SER A 225 -2.20 6.12 21.93
N VAL A 226 -2.97 7.21 21.90
CA VAL A 226 -4.32 7.26 21.35
C VAL A 226 -4.40 8.49 20.46
N SER A 227 -4.94 8.35 19.25
CA SER A 227 -5.15 9.48 18.36
C SER A 227 -6.35 9.29 17.45
N ASN A 228 -7.02 10.39 17.10
CA ASN A 228 -7.94 10.46 15.97
C ASN A 228 -7.32 11.30 14.84
N LYS A 229 -7.68 10.98 13.59
CA LYS A 229 -7.26 11.73 12.41
C LYS A 229 -8.40 11.84 11.40
N ASN A 230 -8.70 13.05 10.96
CA ASN A 230 -9.61 13.35 9.87
C ASN A 230 -8.82 14.02 8.75
N LEU A 231 -8.71 13.35 7.61
CA LEU A 231 -7.84 13.74 6.49
C LEU A 231 -8.68 14.05 5.25
N ALA A 232 -8.49 15.23 4.67
CA ALA A 232 -9.02 15.57 3.35
C ALA A 232 -8.18 14.93 2.22
N ASP A 233 -8.83 14.23 1.28
CA ASP A 233 -8.19 13.54 0.15
C ASP A 233 -9.02 13.64 -1.14
N TYR A 234 -9.48 14.85 -1.46
CA TYR A 234 -10.35 15.14 -2.61
C TYR A 234 -9.73 14.67 -3.92
N VAL A 235 -10.56 14.19 -4.85
CA VAL A 235 -10.10 13.65 -6.14
C VAL A 235 -10.86 14.29 -7.29
N ILE A 236 -10.12 14.84 -8.25
CA ILE A 236 -10.68 15.31 -9.53
C ILE A 236 -9.97 14.62 -10.69
N GLY A 237 -10.65 14.48 -11.83
CA GLY A 237 -10.06 13.88 -13.03
C GLY A 237 -10.90 12.76 -13.62
N SER A 238 -10.28 11.66 -14.02
CA SER A 238 -10.92 10.47 -14.59
C SER A 238 -11.62 9.61 -13.53
N THR A 239 -12.65 8.88 -13.94
CA THR A 239 -13.40 7.96 -13.07
C THR A 239 -12.81 6.55 -13.06
N GLY A 240 -12.66 5.92 -11.89
CA GLY A 240 -12.42 4.48 -11.75
C GLY A 240 -11.05 3.96 -12.22
N ASN A 241 -10.94 2.63 -12.44
CA ASN A 241 -9.72 1.88 -12.78
C ASN A 241 -9.17 2.16 -14.19
N ASP A 242 -8.87 3.42 -14.50
CA ASP A 242 -8.08 3.81 -15.67
C ASP A 242 -8.70 3.37 -17.01
N TRP A 243 -10.02 3.56 -17.19
CA TRP A 243 -10.72 3.27 -18.47
C TRP A 243 -10.78 4.48 -19.38
N GLY A 244 -10.63 4.28 -20.68
CA GLY A 244 -10.47 5.36 -21.65
C GLY A 244 -10.36 4.81 -23.06
N PHE A 245 -10.55 5.69 -24.03
CA PHE A 245 -10.85 5.31 -25.39
C PHE A 245 -10.06 6.18 -26.35
N ALA A 246 -9.61 5.57 -27.44
CA ALA A 246 -8.99 6.24 -28.57
C ALA A 246 -10.04 6.29 -29.69
N ALA A 247 -10.56 7.49 -29.91
CA ALA A 247 -11.60 7.78 -30.88
C ALA A 247 -10.98 8.24 -32.20
N THR A 248 -10.99 7.38 -33.22
CA THR A 248 -10.63 7.75 -34.59
C THR A 248 -11.78 8.48 -35.29
N GLU A 249 -11.46 9.62 -35.89
CA GLU A 249 -12.38 10.46 -36.69
C GLU A 249 -13.04 9.68 -37.84
N ALA A 250 -12.32 8.73 -38.44
CA ALA A 250 -12.81 7.93 -39.57
C ALA A 250 -13.99 6.99 -39.24
N SER A 251 -14.05 6.42 -38.03
CA SER A 251 -14.86 5.21 -37.82
C SER A 251 -15.51 5.06 -36.45
N THR A 252 -15.16 5.89 -35.47
CA THR A 252 -15.60 5.64 -34.09
C THR A 252 -16.59 6.67 -33.58
N PHE A 253 -16.60 7.92 -34.09
CA PHE A 253 -17.46 8.99 -33.60
C PHE A 253 -18.96 8.68 -33.78
N ALA A 254 -19.85 9.44 -33.13
CA ALA A 254 -21.31 9.30 -33.32
C ALA A 254 -21.74 9.32 -34.79
N GLN A 255 -20.93 9.96 -35.63
CA GLN A 255 -20.94 9.79 -37.07
C GLN A 255 -19.52 9.50 -37.58
N ASN A 256 -19.39 8.63 -38.60
CA ASN A 256 -18.11 8.35 -39.25
C ASN A 256 -17.63 9.54 -40.09
N ASN A 257 -16.30 9.71 -40.20
CA ASN A 257 -15.62 10.75 -40.97
C ASN A 257 -15.94 12.17 -40.47
N VAL A 258 -15.89 12.37 -39.16
CA VAL A 258 -16.01 13.68 -38.52
C VAL A 258 -14.63 14.30 -38.42
N ASP A 259 -14.42 15.44 -39.08
CA ASP A 259 -13.21 16.27 -38.94
C ASP A 259 -13.37 17.14 -37.69
N ALA A 260 -12.83 16.68 -36.55
CA ALA A 260 -13.05 17.29 -35.25
C ALA A 260 -12.15 18.51 -35.00
N ASN A 261 -10.99 18.60 -35.66
CA ASN A 261 -10.09 19.75 -35.56
C ASN A 261 -10.16 20.73 -36.74
N GLY A 262 -10.95 20.42 -37.78
CA GLY A 262 -11.15 21.26 -38.95
C GLY A 262 -9.94 21.32 -39.90
N ASN A 263 -9.04 20.32 -39.85
CA ASN A 263 -7.83 20.29 -40.68
C ASN A 263 -8.09 19.78 -42.11
N GLY A 264 -9.29 19.28 -42.40
CA GLY A 264 -9.71 18.74 -43.69
C GLY A 264 -9.35 17.27 -43.92
N SER A 265 -8.86 16.55 -42.91
CA SER A 265 -8.69 15.09 -42.90
C SER A 265 -9.52 14.46 -41.78
N THR A 266 -9.54 13.12 -41.74
CA THR A 266 -10.27 12.33 -40.74
C THR A 266 -9.41 11.17 -40.24
N ASP A 267 -8.09 11.35 -40.27
CA ASP A 267 -7.08 10.36 -39.90
C ASP A 267 -6.53 10.55 -38.49
N ASP A 268 -7.06 11.52 -37.74
CA ASP A 268 -6.68 11.76 -36.36
C ASP A 268 -7.40 10.82 -35.38
N THR A 269 -6.75 10.59 -34.23
CA THR A 269 -7.30 9.85 -33.10
C THR A 269 -7.25 10.73 -31.86
N TYR A 270 -8.33 10.78 -31.08
CA TYR A 270 -8.42 11.52 -29.83
C TYR A 270 -8.52 10.57 -28.66
N TYR A 271 -7.70 10.81 -27.65
CA TYR A 271 -7.77 10.06 -26.42
C TYR A 271 -8.54 10.84 -25.36
N ALA A 272 -9.49 10.17 -24.72
CA ALA A 272 -10.13 10.69 -23.52
C ALA A 272 -10.60 9.55 -22.59
N PHE A 273 -10.82 9.89 -21.32
CA PHE A 273 -11.20 8.95 -20.27
C PHE A 273 -12.67 8.55 -20.33
N GLN A 274 -13.02 7.33 -19.92
CA GLN A 274 -14.39 6.80 -19.96
C GLN A 274 -15.42 7.70 -19.25
N GLY A 275 -14.96 8.40 -18.22
CA GLY A 275 -15.73 9.37 -17.48
C GLY A 275 -14.81 10.28 -16.68
N HIS A 276 -15.40 11.36 -16.20
CA HIS A 276 -14.78 12.38 -15.39
C HIS A 276 -15.51 12.48 -14.05
N GLN A 277 -14.76 12.78 -13.00
CA GLN A 277 -15.28 12.95 -11.65
C GLN A 277 -14.74 14.18 -10.95
N ALA A 278 -15.55 14.68 -10.03
CA ALA A 278 -15.14 15.51 -8.91
C ALA A 278 -15.66 14.86 -7.63
N ALA A 279 -14.75 14.49 -6.74
CA ALA A 279 -15.03 13.67 -5.57
C ALA A 279 -14.60 14.39 -4.29
N ASN A 280 -15.56 14.52 -3.38
CA ASN A 280 -15.34 14.86 -2.00
C ASN A 280 -14.98 13.57 -1.25
N GLN A 281 -13.75 13.47 -0.74
CA GLN A 281 -13.23 12.25 -0.13
C GLN A 281 -12.50 12.57 1.18
N TYR A 282 -12.80 11.78 2.20
CA TYR A 282 -12.25 11.90 3.54
C TYR A 282 -11.82 10.54 4.09
N ILE A 283 -10.82 10.59 4.97
CA ILE A 283 -10.33 9.43 5.71
C ILE A 283 -10.35 9.78 7.20
N ALA A 284 -11.18 9.08 7.97
CA ALA A 284 -11.21 9.14 9.43
C ALA A 284 -10.47 7.93 10.00
N ARG A 285 -9.63 8.13 11.03
CA ARG A 285 -8.85 7.07 11.68
C ARG A 285 -8.82 7.25 13.18
N ASP A 286 -9.23 6.24 13.93
CA ASP A 286 -9.02 6.13 15.37
C ASP A 286 -7.93 5.08 15.63
N ARG A 287 -6.87 5.45 16.36
CA ARG A 287 -5.70 4.59 16.58
C ARG A 287 -5.41 4.43 18.07
N VAL A 288 -5.08 3.20 18.46
CA VAL A 288 -4.54 2.87 19.79
C VAL A 288 -3.24 2.09 19.63
N GLY A 289 -2.21 2.51 20.33
CA GLY A 289 -0.90 1.84 20.36
C GLY A 289 -0.45 1.58 21.79
N VAL A 290 0.03 0.36 22.06
CA VAL A 290 0.62 -0.02 23.35
C VAL A 290 1.95 -0.73 23.14
N ASN A 291 3.01 -0.23 23.74
CA ASN A 291 4.35 -0.81 23.67
C ASN A 291 4.88 -0.99 25.08
N GLY A 292 5.45 -2.16 25.40
CA GLY A 292 6.07 -2.41 26.69
C GLY A 292 7.28 -3.31 26.58
N SER A 293 8.28 -3.08 27.43
CA SER A 293 9.50 -3.88 27.50
C SER A 293 9.86 -4.16 28.96
N PHE A 294 10.38 -5.34 29.23
CA PHE A 294 10.91 -5.73 30.54
C PHE A 294 12.31 -6.31 30.34
N GLN A 295 13.27 -5.85 31.14
CA GLN A 295 14.63 -6.36 31.17
C GLN A 295 15.02 -6.78 32.58
N TRP A 296 15.70 -7.92 32.72
CA TRP A 296 16.19 -8.41 34.00
C TRP A 296 17.51 -9.17 33.85
N GLN A 297 18.54 -8.70 34.55
CA GLN A 297 19.79 -9.41 34.76
C GLN A 297 19.60 -10.52 35.81
N VAL A 298 19.02 -11.64 35.38
CA VAL A 298 18.68 -12.79 36.25
C VAL A 298 19.90 -13.32 37.01
N ALA A 299 21.07 -13.25 36.39
CA ALA A 299 22.38 -13.57 36.96
C ALA A 299 23.46 -12.79 36.21
N ASP A 300 24.69 -12.74 36.73
CA ASP A 300 25.83 -12.00 36.12
C ASP A 300 26.07 -12.30 34.63
N ARG A 301 25.64 -13.47 34.15
CA ARG A 301 25.81 -13.97 32.77
C ARG A 301 24.50 -14.32 32.08
N VAL A 302 23.35 -13.88 32.60
CA VAL A 302 22.04 -14.22 32.05
C VAL A 302 21.11 -13.00 32.13
N GLU A 303 20.68 -12.51 30.97
CA GLU A 303 19.72 -11.42 30.83
C GLU A 303 18.44 -11.95 30.18
N LEU A 304 17.29 -11.56 30.72
CA LEU A 304 15.98 -11.80 30.15
C LEU A 304 15.41 -10.50 29.58
N VAL A 305 14.92 -10.55 28.35
CA VAL A 305 14.20 -9.46 27.69
C VAL A 305 12.81 -9.96 27.27
N ALA A 306 11.77 -9.20 27.57
CA ALA A 306 10.41 -9.50 27.13
C ALA A 306 9.74 -8.24 26.58
N ASP A 307 9.14 -8.33 25.39
CA ASP A 307 8.48 -7.20 24.73
C ASP A 307 7.04 -7.52 24.33
N VAL A 308 6.20 -6.50 24.36
CA VAL A 308 4.84 -6.51 23.82
C VAL A 308 4.67 -5.24 22.98
N PHE A 309 4.17 -5.40 21.76
CA PHE A 309 3.89 -4.32 20.83
C PHE A 309 2.52 -4.54 20.19
N TYR A 310 1.59 -3.65 20.46
CA TYR A 310 0.18 -3.76 20.09
C TYR A 310 -0.29 -2.50 19.38
N THR A 311 -1.03 -2.67 18.30
CA THR A 311 -1.65 -1.58 17.53
C THR A 311 -3.05 -1.97 17.12
N GLN A 312 -4.00 -1.05 17.26
CA GLN A 312 -5.36 -1.15 16.73
C GLN A 312 -5.69 0.13 15.96
N MET A 313 -6.40 -0.01 14.84
CA MET A 313 -6.90 1.12 14.06
C MET A 313 -8.27 0.81 13.46
N ASP A 314 -9.22 1.72 13.70
CA ASP A 314 -10.50 1.77 13.01
C ASP A 314 -10.40 2.90 11.97
N GLU A 315 -10.60 2.58 10.70
CA GLU A 315 -10.51 3.55 9.60
C GLU A 315 -11.81 3.54 8.78
N LEU A 316 -12.34 4.73 8.51
CA LEU A 316 -13.48 4.94 7.62
C LEU A 316 -13.03 5.84 6.46
N GLN A 317 -13.06 5.30 5.25
CA GLN A 317 -12.86 6.08 4.03
C GLN A 317 -14.23 6.35 3.41
N THR A 318 -14.56 7.61 3.18
CA THR A 318 -15.82 8.04 2.59
C THR A 318 -15.57 8.82 1.32
N GLN A 319 -16.39 8.59 0.30
CA GLN A 319 -16.36 9.37 -0.94
C GLN A 319 -17.78 9.70 -1.40
N ALA A 320 -17.97 10.94 -1.85
CA ALA A 320 -19.14 11.38 -2.61
C ALA A 320 -18.66 12.08 -3.89
N ALA A 321 -18.99 11.53 -5.05
CA ALA A 321 -18.46 11.98 -6.34
C ALA A 321 -19.55 12.22 -7.38
N PHE A 322 -19.50 13.37 -8.04
CA PHE A 322 -20.25 13.55 -9.28
C PHE A 322 -19.46 12.93 -10.42
N ILE A 323 -20.11 12.04 -11.18
CA ILE A 323 -19.50 11.30 -12.28
C ILE A 323 -20.29 11.57 -13.57
N ALA A 324 -19.59 12.00 -14.62
CA ALA A 324 -20.13 12.06 -15.97
C ALA A 324 -19.35 11.10 -16.89
N ALA A 325 -20.04 10.16 -17.53
CA ALA A 325 -19.41 9.08 -18.28
C ALA A 325 -20.21 8.65 -19.53
N GLN A 326 -19.53 8.01 -20.48
CA GLN A 326 -20.16 7.49 -21.70
C GLN A 326 -20.81 6.11 -21.56
N ALA A 327 -20.79 5.51 -20.37
CA ALA A 327 -21.49 4.27 -20.03
C ALA A 327 -21.14 3.03 -20.89
N TRP A 328 -19.87 2.89 -21.30
CA TRP A 328 -19.36 1.70 -22.02
C TRP A 328 -19.96 1.45 -23.40
N GLN A 329 -20.63 2.44 -23.98
CA GLN A 329 -21.19 2.31 -25.32
C GLN A 329 -20.12 2.70 -26.33
N GLY A 330 -19.72 1.75 -27.20
CA GLY A 330 -18.57 1.88 -28.11
C GLY A 330 -18.71 2.89 -29.27
N VAL A 331 -19.55 3.92 -29.13
CA VAL A 331 -19.73 4.99 -30.11
C VAL A 331 -19.16 6.28 -29.53
N THR A 332 -18.15 6.86 -30.18
CA THR A 332 -17.23 7.87 -29.63
C THR A 332 -17.65 9.33 -29.81
N GLY A 333 -18.92 9.62 -30.11
CA GLY A 333 -19.45 11.00 -30.05
C GLY A 333 -19.48 11.60 -28.64
N TRP A 334 -19.00 10.88 -27.63
CA TRP A 334 -19.10 11.27 -26.24
C TRP A 334 -18.16 12.43 -25.83
N PHE A 335 -17.22 12.86 -26.68
CA PHE A 335 -16.33 13.98 -26.37
C PHE A 335 -16.00 14.83 -27.60
N THR A 336 -16.23 16.14 -27.51
CA THR A 336 -15.88 17.11 -28.56
C THR A 336 -14.89 18.12 -28.00
N PRO A 337 -13.62 18.15 -28.45
CA PRO A 337 -12.65 19.10 -27.94
C PRO A 337 -13.04 20.53 -28.33
N THR A 338 -12.70 21.51 -27.49
CA THR A 338 -12.72 22.91 -27.93
C THR A 338 -11.61 23.14 -28.95
N SER A 339 -11.67 24.25 -29.71
CA SER A 339 -10.66 24.57 -30.74
C SER A 339 -9.22 24.66 -30.23
N SER A 340 -9.01 24.78 -28.91
CA SER A 340 -7.70 24.81 -28.26
C SER A 340 -7.57 23.76 -27.14
N GLY A 341 -8.52 22.83 -27.05
CA GLY A 341 -8.64 21.88 -25.95
C GLY A 341 -7.96 20.54 -26.20
N PHE A 342 -7.00 20.48 -27.12
CA PHE A 342 -6.26 19.27 -27.44
C PHE A 342 -4.81 19.58 -27.87
N THR A 343 -3.93 18.59 -27.71
CA THR A 343 -2.53 18.66 -28.17
C THR A 343 -2.24 17.48 -29.09
N ALA A 344 -1.68 17.77 -30.27
CA ALA A 344 -1.34 16.75 -31.26
C ALA A 344 0.04 16.13 -31.02
N HIS A 345 0.10 14.80 -31.04
CA HIS A 345 1.30 13.98 -30.92
C HIS A 345 1.46 13.06 -32.14
N PRO A 346 2.66 12.51 -32.40
CA PRO A 346 2.85 11.50 -33.44
C PRO A 346 1.91 10.30 -33.23
N HIS A 347 1.18 9.91 -34.28
CA HIS A 347 0.29 8.76 -34.22
C HIS A 347 1.10 7.45 -34.32
N GLN A 348 1.25 6.75 -33.20
CA GLN A 348 2.08 5.56 -33.07
C GLN A 348 1.31 4.43 -32.37
N THR A 349 1.57 3.21 -32.80
CA THR A 349 1.02 1.97 -32.22
C THR A 349 2.14 0.96 -32.06
N LYS A 350 1.95 0.00 -31.16
CA LYS A 350 2.91 -1.07 -30.89
C LYS A 350 2.41 -2.39 -31.44
N ASN A 351 3.28 -3.08 -32.18
CA ASN A 351 3.04 -4.45 -32.63
C ASN A 351 3.23 -5.44 -31.47
N ALA A 352 2.72 -6.67 -31.63
CA ALA A 352 2.90 -7.72 -30.62
C ALA A 352 4.37 -8.10 -30.35
N ASP A 353 5.27 -7.82 -31.30
CA ASP A 353 6.72 -8.03 -31.14
C ASP A 353 7.46 -6.84 -30.49
N GLY A 354 6.71 -5.79 -30.11
CA GLY A 354 7.22 -4.59 -29.48
C GLY A 354 7.70 -3.48 -30.43
N SER A 355 7.68 -3.71 -31.75
CA SER A 355 8.08 -2.68 -32.73
C SER A 355 7.02 -1.57 -32.87
N ILE A 356 7.49 -0.33 -33.00
CA ILE A 356 6.64 0.86 -33.19
C ILE A 356 6.24 1.00 -34.66
N ASN A 357 4.94 1.19 -34.89
CA ASN A 357 4.34 1.50 -36.19
C ASN A 357 3.78 2.94 -36.17
N THR A 358 4.18 3.75 -37.15
CA THR A 358 3.67 5.13 -37.30
C THR A 358 2.52 5.16 -38.30
N LEU A 359 1.40 5.74 -37.89
CA LEU A 359 0.18 5.86 -38.67
C LEU A 359 0.00 7.30 -39.21
N PRO A 360 -0.81 7.51 -40.27
CA PRO A 360 -1.24 8.86 -40.70
C PRO A 360 -2.02 9.61 -39.61
N GLY A 361 -2.13 10.92 -39.75
CA GLY A 361 -2.75 11.79 -38.75
C GLY A 361 -1.94 11.93 -37.46
N SER A 362 -2.63 12.37 -36.41
CA SER A 362 -2.08 12.65 -35.08
C SER A 362 -2.85 11.86 -34.02
N PHE A 363 -2.17 11.54 -32.92
CA PHE A 363 -2.81 11.11 -31.68
C PHE A 363 -2.94 12.32 -30.77
N ASN A 364 -4.15 12.67 -30.36
CA ASN A 364 -4.42 13.90 -29.64
C ASN A 364 -4.78 13.63 -28.18
N SER A 365 -4.05 14.24 -27.24
CA SER A 365 -4.48 14.39 -25.84
C SER A 365 -5.51 15.51 -25.71
N PHE A 366 -6.37 15.45 -24.70
CA PHE A 366 -7.41 16.45 -24.46
C PHE A 366 -7.21 17.17 -23.12
N SER A 367 -7.53 18.47 -23.10
CA SER A 367 -7.57 19.33 -21.91
C SER A 367 -8.89 20.12 -21.77
N ALA A 368 -9.62 20.41 -22.86
CA ALA A 368 -10.90 21.13 -22.81
C ALA A 368 -11.92 20.67 -23.87
N GLY A 369 -13.21 20.57 -23.52
CA GLY A 369 -14.27 20.24 -24.48
C GLY A 369 -15.61 19.88 -23.84
N VAL A 370 -16.55 19.46 -24.69
CA VAL A 370 -17.89 19.05 -24.29
C VAL A 370 -17.94 17.53 -24.23
N LEU A 371 -18.09 17.02 -23.02
CA LEU A 371 -18.42 15.65 -22.73
C LEU A 371 -19.91 15.43 -22.99
N GLN A 372 -20.25 14.68 -24.02
CA GLN A 372 -21.61 14.21 -24.26
C GLN A 372 -21.86 12.95 -23.42
N SER A 373 -22.14 13.19 -22.14
CA SER A 373 -22.30 12.15 -21.14
C SER A 373 -23.59 11.36 -21.34
N ARG A 374 -23.50 10.04 -21.27
CA ARG A 374 -24.66 9.13 -21.36
C ARG A 374 -25.09 8.59 -20.01
N ARG A 375 -24.25 8.76 -18.99
CA ARG A 375 -24.50 8.36 -17.61
C ARG A 375 -23.91 9.41 -16.68
N ASN A 376 -24.80 10.06 -15.94
CA ASN A 376 -24.46 11.08 -14.95
C ASN A 376 -24.95 10.61 -13.59
N MET A 377 -24.04 10.50 -12.64
CA MET A 377 -24.31 9.86 -11.37
C MET A 377 -23.78 10.68 -10.20
N ALA A 378 -24.53 10.62 -9.10
CA ALA A 378 -23.99 10.81 -7.76
C ALA A 378 -23.53 9.43 -7.25
N HIS A 379 -22.22 9.29 -7.11
CA HIS A 379 -21.56 8.11 -6.55
C HIS A 379 -21.29 8.35 -5.08
N SER A 380 -21.60 7.35 -4.25
CA SER A 380 -21.30 7.37 -2.82
C SER A 380 -20.62 6.06 -2.43
N GLU A 381 -19.53 6.15 -1.68
CA GLU A 381 -18.74 5.01 -1.23
C GLU A 381 -18.37 5.16 0.25
N ALA A 382 -18.43 4.06 0.99
CA ALA A 382 -17.88 3.96 2.34
C ALA A 382 -17.14 2.63 2.51
N ASN A 383 -15.87 2.71 2.88
CA ASN A 383 -15.02 1.57 3.19
C ASN A 383 -14.65 1.63 4.67
N ALA A 384 -15.27 0.74 5.46
CA ALA A 384 -14.97 0.58 6.88
C ALA A 384 -13.89 -0.50 7.02
N ILE A 385 -12.81 -0.17 7.72
CA ILE A 385 -11.62 -1.01 7.88
C ILE A 385 -11.29 -1.12 9.38
N ASP A 386 -11.16 -2.32 9.89
CA ASP A 386 -10.73 -2.63 11.26
C ASP A 386 -9.40 -3.41 11.20
N ARG A 387 -8.42 -2.95 11.98
CA ARG A 387 -7.06 -3.47 11.94
C ARG A 387 -6.53 -3.67 13.36
N GLU A 388 -5.99 -4.85 13.63
CA GLU A 388 -5.36 -5.17 14.91
C GLU A 388 -4.05 -5.93 14.69
N ALA A 389 -3.01 -5.63 15.46
CA ALA A 389 -1.78 -6.41 15.46
C ALA A 389 -1.16 -6.48 16.85
N LEU A 390 -0.74 -7.68 17.24
CA LEU A 390 -0.01 -7.98 18.47
C LEU A 390 1.30 -8.68 18.11
N ASN A 391 2.41 -8.17 18.60
CA ASN A 391 3.73 -8.79 18.49
C ASN A 391 4.33 -8.93 19.89
N THR A 392 4.83 -10.12 20.21
CA THR A 392 5.44 -10.43 21.50
C THR A 392 6.80 -11.08 21.32
N ASN A 393 7.72 -10.77 22.21
CA ASN A 393 9.09 -11.27 22.20
C ASN A 393 9.48 -11.79 23.59
N LEU A 394 10.19 -12.91 23.63
CA LEU A 394 10.87 -13.39 24.82
C LEU A 394 12.27 -13.85 24.43
N GLU A 395 13.29 -13.18 24.95
CA GLU A 395 14.68 -13.40 24.61
C GLU A 395 15.51 -13.62 25.88
N LEU A 396 16.33 -14.66 25.88
CA LEU A 396 17.27 -14.97 26.96
C LEU A 396 18.68 -14.90 26.40
N ASN A 397 19.44 -13.90 26.83
CA ASN A 397 20.86 -13.74 26.52
C ASN A 397 21.70 -14.41 27.61
N PHE A 398 22.79 -15.07 27.24
CA PHE A 398 23.66 -15.71 28.21
C PHE A 398 25.12 -15.83 27.75
N ASP A 399 26.04 -15.77 28.72
CA ASP A 399 27.45 -16.05 28.53
C ASP A 399 27.80 -17.44 29.06
N LEU A 400 28.15 -18.36 28.17
CA LEU A 400 28.56 -19.73 28.53
C LEU A 400 30.00 -19.75 29.04
N THR A 401 30.88 -18.97 28.42
CA THR A 401 32.28 -18.74 28.82
C THR A 401 32.63 -17.28 28.55
N ASP A 402 33.86 -16.89 28.89
CA ASP A 402 34.34 -15.51 28.64
C ASP A 402 34.42 -15.20 27.13
N ASN A 403 34.51 -16.24 26.29
CA ASN A 403 34.66 -16.13 24.84
C ASN A 403 33.44 -16.66 24.06
N LEU A 404 32.42 -17.21 24.72
CA LEU A 404 31.25 -17.79 24.08
C LEU A 404 29.98 -17.27 24.75
N SER A 405 29.19 -16.51 23.99
CA SER A 405 27.86 -16.06 24.37
C SER A 405 26.81 -16.53 23.38
N GLY A 406 25.54 -16.44 23.74
CA GLY A 406 24.43 -16.78 22.86
C GLY A 406 23.10 -16.26 23.36
N SER A 407 22.08 -16.45 22.53
CA SER A 407 20.70 -16.10 22.87
C SER A 407 19.72 -17.18 22.40
N VAL A 408 18.60 -17.28 23.10
CA VAL A 408 17.42 -18.02 22.66
C VAL A 408 16.25 -17.05 22.64
N ARG A 409 15.62 -16.90 21.49
CA ARG A 409 14.52 -15.96 21.26
C ARG A 409 13.29 -16.67 20.73
N TRP A 410 12.15 -16.38 21.33
CA TRP A 410 10.83 -16.77 20.84
C TRP A 410 10.03 -15.50 20.52
N VAL A 411 9.43 -15.47 19.34
CA VAL A 411 8.54 -14.38 18.90
C VAL A 411 7.21 -14.96 18.48
N HIS A 412 6.15 -14.29 18.87
CA HIS A 412 4.79 -14.60 18.45
C HIS A 412 4.08 -13.33 17.99
N GLY A 413 3.45 -13.42 16.82
CA GLY A 413 2.68 -12.35 16.22
C GLY A 413 1.28 -12.81 15.82
N LYS A 414 0.30 -11.91 15.94
CA LYS A 414 -1.04 -12.07 15.38
C LYS A 414 -1.48 -10.75 14.77
N ALA A 415 -2.09 -10.78 13.59
CA ALA A 415 -2.63 -9.59 12.95
C ALA A 415 -3.93 -9.88 12.19
N THR A 416 -4.83 -8.90 12.16
CA THR A 416 -6.11 -8.93 11.43
C THR A 416 -6.30 -7.65 10.61
N ASP A 417 -6.90 -7.77 9.44
CA ASP A 417 -7.30 -6.66 8.56
C ASP A 417 -8.65 -7.01 7.93
N ASP A 418 -9.70 -6.46 8.51
CA ASP A 418 -11.09 -6.68 8.13
C ASP A 418 -11.61 -5.44 7.44
N ASN A 419 -12.27 -5.61 6.29
CA ASN A 419 -12.89 -4.48 5.60
C ASN A 419 -14.29 -4.82 5.07
N ALA A 420 -15.14 -3.80 5.02
CA ALA A 420 -16.43 -3.83 4.36
C ALA A 420 -16.59 -2.57 3.52
N LEU A 421 -16.98 -2.74 2.26
CA LEU A 421 -17.14 -1.69 1.27
C LEU A 421 -18.59 -1.64 0.81
N SER A 422 -19.23 -0.48 1.01
CA SER A 422 -20.51 -0.10 0.41
C SER A 422 -20.25 0.84 -0.76
N VAL A 423 -20.85 0.55 -1.91
CA VAL A 423 -20.88 1.45 -3.07
C VAL A 423 -22.31 1.65 -3.51
N VAL A 424 -22.70 2.90 -3.77
CA VAL A 424 -24.03 3.29 -4.25
C VAL A 424 -23.89 4.26 -5.43
N ASP A 425 -24.34 3.82 -6.59
CA ASP A 425 -24.43 4.63 -7.80
C ASP A 425 -25.88 5.11 -8.00
N SER A 426 -26.04 6.43 -8.03
CA SER A 426 -27.35 7.07 -8.15
C SER A 426 -27.45 7.89 -9.42
N TYR A 427 -28.40 7.56 -10.30
CA TYR A 427 -28.59 8.28 -11.56
C TYR A 427 -29.24 9.65 -11.33
N ILE A 428 -28.80 10.62 -12.14
CA ILE A 428 -29.35 11.97 -12.23
C ILE A 428 -30.16 12.12 -13.53
N ASN A 429 -29.68 11.51 -14.61
CA ASN A 429 -30.45 11.36 -15.85
C ASN A 429 -31.45 10.20 -15.75
N SER A 430 -32.45 10.16 -16.65
CA SER A 430 -33.53 9.17 -16.60
C SER A 430 -33.04 7.73 -16.80
N GLY A 431 -31.97 7.56 -17.59
CA GLY A 431 -31.42 6.25 -17.97
C GLY A 431 -31.78 5.83 -19.40
N SER A 432 -32.69 6.57 -20.05
CA SER A 432 -33.10 6.39 -21.43
C SER A 432 -31.92 6.40 -22.42
N GLN A 433 -30.88 7.21 -22.16
CA GLN A 433 -29.69 7.35 -23.00
C GLN A 433 -28.91 6.03 -23.15
N VAL A 434 -29.07 5.10 -22.20
CA VAL A 434 -28.42 3.79 -22.20
C VAL A 434 -29.43 2.64 -22.23
N ASN A 435 -30.71 2.94 -22.49
CA ASN A 435 -31.81 1.98 -22.48
C ASN A 435 -31.92 1.19 -21.15
N ALA A 436 -31.61 1.85 -20.03
CA ALA A 436 -31.75 1.26 -18.70
C ALA A 436 -33.21 1.41 -18.24
N THR A 437 -33.94 0.29 -18.25
CA THR A 437 -35.39 0.27 -17.97
C THR A 437 -35.72 -0.62 -16.77
N TYR A 438 -36.62 -0.13 -15.92
CA TYR A 438 -37.30 -0.92 -14.89
C TYR A 438 -38.43 -1.73 -15.55
N LYS A 439 -38.46 -3.03 -15.27
CA LYS A 439 -39.32 -3.98 -15.99
C LYS A 439 -40.29 -4.68 -15.06
N GLY A 440 -41.53 -4.83 -15.52
CA GLY A 440 -42.56 -5.62 -14.87
C GLY A 440 -42.50 -7.10 -15.25
N GLU A 441 -43.54 -7.84 -14.85
CA GLU A 441 -43.71 -9.27 -15.12
C GLU A 441 -43.44 -9.61 -16.60
N GLY A 442 -42.61 -10.64 -16.83
CA GLY A 442 -42.23 -11.08 -18.18
C GLY A 442 -41.19 -10.19 -18.88
N GLY A 443 -40.55 -9.26 -18.16
CA GLY A 443 -39.51 -8.38 -18.70
C GLY A 443 -40.02 -7.22 -19.54
N VAL A 444 -41.30 -6.86 -19.40
CA VAL A 444 -41.92 -5.73 -20.09
C VAL A 444 -41.43 -4.42 -19.46
N ALA A 445 -40.84 -3.53 -20.26
CA ALA A 445 -40.42 -2.21 -19.80
C ALA A 445 -41.62 -1.40 -19.29
N LEU A 446 -41.52 -0.90 -18.06
CA LEU A 446 -42.54 -0.06 -17.41
C LEU A 446 -42.14 1.42 -17.41
N SER A 447 -40.87 1.69 -17.11
CA SER A 447 -40.28 3.03 -17.05
C SER A 447 -38.77 2.93 -17.23
N ASP A 448 -38.08 4.06 -17.34
CA ASP A 448 -36.64 4.11 -17.12
C ASP A 448 -36.28 3.81 -15.66
N VAL A 449 -35.00 3.52 -15.38
CA VAL A 449 -34.50 3.25 -14.01
C VAL A 449 -34.54 4.46 -13.08
N ASN A 450 -34.61 5.66 -13.64
CA ASN A 450 -34.88 6.89 -12.91
C ASN A 450 -36.02 7.66 -13.60
N PRO A 451 -37.29 7.33 -13.31
CA PRO A 451 -38.44 7.96 -13.97
C PRO A 451 -38.56 9.47 -13.76
N TRP A 452 -37.79 10.05 -12.84
CA TRP A 452 -37.84 11.48 -12.50
C TRP A 452 -36.62 12.25 -13.02
N GLY A 453 -35.64 11.55 -13.57
CA GLY A 453 -34.36 12.10 -14.03
C GLY A 453 -34.48 12.89 -15.34
N TYR A 454 -33.39 13.56 -15.69
CA TYR A 454 -33.33 14.34 -16.93
C TYR A 454 -33.17 13.44 -18.17
N ASP A 455 -33.98 13.69 -19.21
CA ASP A 455 -33.86 13.05 -20.51
C ASP A 455 -32.70 13.63 -21.31
N GLY A 456 -32.16 12.80 -22.21
CA GLY A 456 -31.06 13.20 -23.09
C GLY A 456 -31.57 14.04 -24.25
N GLN A 457 -30.73 14.94 -24.74
CA GLN A 457 -30.93 15.64 -26.00
C GLN A 457 -30.12 14.95 -27.10
N PHE A 458 -30.42 15.20 -28.38
CA PHE A 458 -29.60 14.65 -29.46
C PHE A 458 -28.15 15.10 -29.34
N ALA A 459 -27.22 14.15 -29.56
CA ALA A 459 -25.80 14.40 -29.63
C ALA A 459 -25.49 15.45 -30.70
N GLN A 460 -24.50 16.32 -30.45
CA GLN A 460 -24.10 17.36 -31.40
C GLN A 460 -22.71 17.09 -31.97
N LEU A 461 -22.52 17.26 -33.27
CA LEU A 461 -21.19 17.22 -33.87
C LEU A 461 -20.41 18.51 -33.55
N PRO A 462 -19.07 18.54 -33.80
CA PRO A 462 -18.26 19.74 -33.58
C PRO A 462 -18.76 20.99 -34.33
N ASP A 463 -19.49 20.81 -35.43
CA ASP A 463 -20.11 21.89 -36.21
C ASP A 463 -21.52 22.31 -35.72
N GLY A 464 -22.03 21.65 -34.66
CA GLY A 464 -23.35 21.89 -34.07
C GLY A 464 -24.49 21.06 -34.68
N THR A 465 -24.23 20.14 -35.61
CA THR A 465 -25.25 19.28 -36.22
C THR A 465 -25.74 18.22 -35.24
N GLU A 466 -27.07 18.04 -35.11
CA GLU A 466 -27.66 17.00 -34.27
C GLU A 466 -27.59 15.60 -34.90
N VAL A 467 -27.35 14.58 -34.07
CA VAL A 467 -27.35 13.17 -34.47
C VAL A 467 -28.55 12.45 -33.84
N GLU A 468 -29.58 12.21 -34.66
CA GLU A 468 -30.91 11.76 -34.21
C GLU A 468 -30.94 10.42 -33.46
N ASP A 469 -29.97 9.53 -33.68
CA ASP A 469 -29.96 8.19 -33.06
C ASP A 469 -29.22 8.12 -31.71
N PHE A 470 -28.64 9.24 -31.24
CA PHE A 470 -27.85 9.26 -30.00
C PHE A 470 -28.31 10.37 -29.07
N THR A 471 -28.85 10.01 -27.90
CA THR A 471 -29.23 10.98 -26.86
C THR A 471 -28.22 11.04 -25.73
N MET A 472 -27.85 12.25 -25.29
CA MET A 472 -26.77 12.54 -24.35
C MET A 472 -27.07 13.79 -23.50
N ILE A 473 -26.27 14.03 -22.46
CA ILE A 473 -26.25 15.28 -21.68
C ILE A 473 -24.92 15.99 -21.94
N PRO A 474 -24.90 17.19 -22.57
CA PRO A 474 -23.67 17.92 -22.84
C PRO A 474 -23.15 18.55 -21.55
N ILE A 475 -21.92 18.21 -21.17
CA ILE A 475 -21.24 18.73 -19.98
C ILE A 475 -19.90 19.29 -20.43
N GLY A 476 -19.68 20.59 -20.23
CA GLY A 476 -18.36 21.17 -20.49
C GLY A 476 -17.37 20.74 -19.42
N ILE A 477 -16.17 20.32 -19.83
CA ILE A 477 -15.07 19.97 -18.95
C ILE A 477 -13.81 20.64 -19.46
N GLU A 478 -13.13 21.36 -18.57
CA GLU A 478 -11.85 22.01 -18.85
C GLU A 478 -10.88 21.76 -17.69
N TYR A 479 -9.67 21.32 -18.00
CA TYR A 479 -8.55 21.24 -17.07
C TYR A 479 -7.68 22.49 -17.24
N THR A 480 -7.68 23.37 -16.22
CA THR A 480 -6.89 24.61 -16.24
C THR A 480 -5.95 24.67 -15.05
N GLY A 481 -4.64 24.74 -15.30
CA GLY A 481 -3.63 24.85 -14.26
C GLY A 481 -3.80 23.75 -13.19
N SER A 482 -4.27 24.15 -12.01
CA SER A 482 -4.49 23.24 -10.88
C SER A 482 -5.95 22.84 -10.62
N SER A 483 -6.87 23.05 -11.58
CA SER A 483 -8.31 22.92 -11.36
C SER A 483 -9.05 22.28 -12.54
N GLN A 484 -10.19 21.68 -12.22
CA GLN A 484 -11.18 21.18 -13.18
C GLN A 484 -12.41 22.10 -13.17
N VAL A 485 -12.81 22.60 -14.32
CA VAL A 485 -13.98 23.46 -14.49
C VAL A 485 -15.06 22.66 -15.20
N TRP A 486 -16.24 22.62 -14.57
CA TRP A 486 -17.44 21.99 -15.10
C TRP A 486 -18.42 23.05 -15.60
N ASP A 487 -19.05 22.81 -16.74
CA ASP A 487 -20.15 23.61 -17.25
C ASP A 487 -21.40 22.73 -17.34
N LEU A 488 -22.27 22.86 -16.34
CA LEU A 488 -23.52 22.11 -16.26
C LEU A 488 -24.67 22.84 -16.99
N PRO A 489 -25.42 22.16 -17.87
CA PRO A 489 -26.51 22.76 -18.64
C PRO A 489 -27.72 23.20 -17.78
N THR A 490 -28.39 24.29 -18.18
CA THR A 490 -29.50 24.96 -17.43
C THR A 490 -30.92 24.63 -17.92
N THR A 491 -31.10 23.95 -19.05
CA THR A 491 -32.41 23.59 -19.60
C THR A 491 -32.43 22.12 -20.00
N HIS A 492 -33.47 21.38 -19.58
CA HIS A 492 -33.57 19.93 -19.76
C HIS A 492 -34.94 19.47 -20.23
N ILE A 493 -35.00 18.24 -20.73
CA ILE A 493 -36.24 17.58 -21.11
C ILE A 493 -36.59 16.57 -20.02
N ILE A 494 -37.85 16.53 -19.62
CA ILE A 494 -38.38 15.55 -18.67
C ILE A 494 -39.75 15.11 -19.17
N ASP A 495 -39.91 13.82 -19.42
CA ASP A 495 -41.11 13.25 -20.04
C ASP A 495 -41.48 14.00 -21.34
N GLY A 496 -40.46 14.40 -22.12
CA GLY A 496 -40.65 15.18 -23.35
C GLY A 496 -41.03 16.66 -23.15
N GLN A 497 -41.01 17.19 -21.93
CA GLN A 497 -41.27 18.60 -21.63
C GLN A 497 -40.01 19.36 -21.24
N GLU A 498 -39.84 20.56 -21.80
CA GLU A 498 -38.73 21.45 -21.46
C GLU A 498 -38.93 22.08 -20.07
N VAL A 499 -37.93 21.91 -19.20
CA VAL A 499 -37.87 22.52 -17.86
C VAL A 499 -36.62 23.40 -17.77
N ASN A 500 -36.78 24.57 -17.16
CA ASN A 500 -35.69 25.52 -16.92
C ASN A 500 -35.13 25.28 -15.51
N GLU A 501 -34.17 24.37 -15.40
CA GLU A 501 -33.62 23.84 -14.16
C GLU A 501 -32.14 23.50 -14.38
N ILE A 502 -31.24 23.93 -13.50
CA ILE A 502 -29.81 23.58 -13.60
C ILE A 502 -29.65 22.07 -13.37
N PHE A 503 -28.90 21.39 -14.23
CA PHE A 503 -28.64 19.96 -14.10
C PHE A 503 -28.14 19.59 -12.70
N GLY A 504 -28.80 18.64 -12.04
CA GLY A 504 -28.42 18.16 -10.71
C GLY A 504 -28.83 19.05 -9.53
N SER A 505 -29.39 20.25 -9.79
CA SER A 505 -29.75 21.19 -8.70
C SER A 505 -30.96 20.78 -7.85
N ASN A 506 -31.71 19.75 -8.27
CA ASN A 506 -32.97 19.35 -7.65
C ASN A 506 -32.92 17.89 -7.20
N ILE A 507 -33.06 17.67 -5.89
CA ILE A 507 -33.07 16.34 -5.26
C ILE A 507 -34.12 15.38 -5.84
N ALA A 508 -35.25 15.89 -6.34
CA ALA A 508 -36.32 15.08 -6.92
C ALA A 508 -35.92 14.39 -8.25
N ARG A 509 -34.74 14.71 -8.80
CA ARG A 509 -34.21 14.15 -10.06
C ARG A 509 -33.31 12.94 -9.85
N TYR A 510 -33.01 12.60 -8.61
CA TYR A 510 -32.05 11.56 -8.26
C TYR A 510 -32.74 10.27 -7.86
N SER A 511 -32.17 9.14 -8.30
CA SER A 511 -32.60 7.80 -7.91
C SER A 511 -31.38 6.94 -7.57
N ALA A 512 -31.40 6.26 -6.42
CA ALA A 512 -30.39 5.24 -6.11
C ALA A 512 -30.64 4.03 -7.00
N THR A 513 -29.78 3.86 -8.00
CA THR A 513 -30.03 2.93 -9.10
C THR A 513 -29.30 1.61 -8.97
N SER A 514 -28.09 1.61 -8.42
CA SER A 514 -27.28 0.40 -8.20
C SER A 514 -26.51 0.52 -6.90
N ALA A 515 -26.37 -0.61 -6.20
CA ALA A 515 -25.49 -0.67 -5.04
C ALA A 515 -24.83 -2.04 -4.93
N ASN A 516 -23.63 -2.06 -4.34
CA ASN A 516 -22.82 -3.27 -4.15
C ASN A 516 -22.22 -3.28 -2.75
N LEU A 517 -22.14 -4.48 -2.16
CA LEU A 517 -21.57 -4.71 -0.85
C LEU A 517 -20.53 -5.82 -0.96
N THR A 518 -19.31 -5.55 -0.53
CA THR A 518 -18.22 -6.54 -0.50
C THR A 518 -17.40 -6.39 0.76
N GLY A 519 -16.62 -7.39 1.12
CA GLY A 519 -15.63 -7.26 2.17
C GLY A 519 -14.61 -8.38 2.15
N ALA A 520 -13.62 -8.26 3.01
CA ALA A 520 -12.63 -9.29 3.24
C ALA A 520 -12.28 -9.33 4.73
N GLN A 521 -11.95 -10.53 5.19
CA GLN A 521 -11.34 -10.76 6.49
C GLN A 521 -10.00 -11.42 6.25
N LYS A 522 -8.95 -10.86 6.84
CA LYS A 522 -7.59 -11.37 6.69
C LYS A 522 -7.01 -11.58 8.07
N GLU A 523 -6.42 -12.74 8.29
CA GLU A 523 -5.75 -13.07 9.55
C GLU A 523 -4.36 -13.65 9.26
N ALA A 524 -3.39 -13.29 10.10
CA ALA A 524 -2.09 -13.96 10.14
C ALA A 524 -1.65 -14.27 11.57
N GLU A 525 -1.04 -15.44 11.75
CA GLU A 525 -0.35 -15.84 12.98
C GLU A 525 1.09 -16.23 12.64
N LEU A 526 2.04 -15.77 13.45
CA LEU A 526 3.48 -15.99 13.28
C LEU A 526 4.07 -16.54 14.58
N ASP A 527 4.82 -17.63 14.48
CA ASP A 527 5.65 -18.16 15.56
C ASP A 527 7.09 -18.35 15.07
N VAL A 528 8.05 -17.83 15.82
CA VAL A 528 9.48 -17.94 15.52
C VAL A 528 10.24 -18.43 16.73
N LEU A 529 11.14 -19.39 16.51
CA LEU A 529 12.18 -19.78 17.45
C LEU A 529 13.55 -19.54 16.82
N ARG A 530 14.41 -18.83 17.53
CA ARG A 530 15.74 -18.44 17.07
C ARG A 530 16.79 -18.72 18.15
N LEU A 531 17.94 -19.23 17.73
CA LEU A 531 19.10 -19.46 18.57
C LEU A 531 20.32 -18.87 17.89
N ASP A 532 21.03 -17.99 18.58
CA ASP A 532 22.25 -17.37 18.09
C ASP A 532 23.41 -17.62 19.06
N GLY A 533 24.62 -17.65 18.54
CA GLY A 533 25.86 -17.79 19.29
C GLY A 533 26.96 -16.91 18.71
N LYS A 534 27.81 -16.39 19.60
CA LYS A 534 29.00 -15.59 19.26
C LYS A 534 30.20 -16.18 19.98
N TYR A 535 31.23 -16.53 19.22
CA TYR A 535 32.51 -16.97 19.75
C TYR A 535 33.59 -15.93 19.44
N VAL A 536 34.29 -15.42 20.46
CA VAL A 536 35.42 -14.50 20.34
C VAL A 536 36.73 -15.31 20.33
N PHE A 537 37.60 -15.04 19.37
CA PHE A 537 38.88 -15.73 19.24
C PHE A 537 39.99 -14.94 19.94
N ASP A 538 40.85 -15.62 20.69
CA ASP A 538 41.98 -14.98 21.38
C ASP A 538 43.14 -14.64 20.42
N ASP A 539 43.41 -15.50 19.43
CA ASP A 539 44.47 -15.30 18.44
C ASP A 539 44.19 -16.10 17.15
N LEU A 540 43.49 -15.48 16.20
CA LEU A 540 43.22 -16.04 14.86
C LEU A 540 43.55 -15.04 13.75
N GLY A 541 44.57 -14.21 13.98
CA GLY A 541 44.95 -13.12 13.08
C GLY A 541 43.81 -12.11 12.94
N PRO A 542 43.35 -11.78 11.72
CA PRO A 542 42.34 -10.73 11.52
C PRO A 542 40.91 -11.15 11.86
N VAL A 543 40.65 -12.42 12.19
CA VAL A 543 39.31 -12.90 12.55
C VAL A 543 39.12 -12.80 14.07
N VAL A 544 38.30 -11.84 14.52
CA VAL A 544 38.11 -11.57 15.95
C VAL A 544 36.94 -12.34 16.56
N SER A 545 35.90 -12.64 15.77
CA SER A 545 34.79 -13.46 16.25
C SER A 545 34.07 -14.21 15.14
N SER A 546 33.34 -15.24 15.53
CA SER A 546 32.39 -15.97 14.70
C SER A 546 31.00 -15.88 15.32
N GLU A 547 30.03 -15.42 14.55
CA GLU A 547 28.62 -15.49 14.88
C GLU A 547 27.93 -16.59 14.07
N PHE A 548 27.02 -17.34 14.67
CA PHE A 548 26.28 -18.41 14.01
C PHE A 548 24.90 -18.54 14.64
N GLY A 549 23.93 -19.02 13.88
CA GLY A 549 22.59 -19.19 14.42
C GLY A 549 21.68 -20.03 13.55
N ILE A 550 20.57 -20.44 14.14
CA ILE A 550 19.47 -21.13 13.48
C ILE A 550 18.16 -20.42 13.81
N ARG A 551 17.25 -20.38 12.83
CA ARG A 551 15.91 -19.81 12.97
C ARG A 551 14.90 -20.74 12.32
N TYR A 552 13.80 -20.97 13.01
CA TYR A 552 12.62 -21.62 12.47
C TYR A 552 11.42 -20.71 12.68
N GLY A 553 10.75 -20.35 11.59
CA GLY A 553 9.52 -19.56 11.60
C GLY A 553 8.38 -20.31 10.92
N LYS A 554 7.17 -20.19 11.46
CA LYS A 554 5.92 -20.61 10.83
C LYS A 554 4.96 -19.44 10.82
N ARG A 555 4.41 -19.13 9.65
CA ARG A 555 3.38 -18.13 9.45
C ARG A 555 2.18 -18.79 8.78
N ASP A 556 1.00 -18.66 9.39
CA ASP A 556 -0.27 -19.05 8.78
C ASP A 556 -1.02 -17.78 8.38
N VAL A 557 -1.57 -17.76 7.17
CA VAL A 557 -2.34 -16.65 6.61
C VAL A 557 -3.65 -17.19 6.07
N THR A 558 -4.75 -16.57 6.45
CA THR A 558 -6.09 -16.83 5.90
C THR A 558 -6.65 -15.54 5.34
N GLN A 559 -7.19 -15.61 4.13
CA GLN A 559 -8.00 -14.55 3.55
C GLN A 559 -9.37 -15.12 3.18
N LEU A 560 -10.44 -14.50 3.69
CA LEU A 560 -11.82 -14.79 3.35
C LEU A 560 -12.48 -13.54 2.79
N SER A 561 -12.63 -13.48 1.48
CA SER A 561 -13.42 -12.44 0.82
C SER A 561 -14.88 -12.85 0.72
N TRP A 562 -15.78 -11.87 0.73
CA TRP A 562 -17.22 -12.10 0.65
C TRP A 562 -17.93 -11.00 -0.14
N ILE A 563 -19.07 -11.39 -0.71
CA ILE A 563 -19.99 -10.52 -1.47
C ILE A 563 -21.33 -10.53 -0.75
N GLY A 564 -21.88 -9.35 -0.48
CA GLY A 564 -23.19 -9.17 0.16
C GLY A 564 -24.32 -9.24 -0.85
N GLY A 565 -24.96 -10.40 -0.94
CA GLY A 565 -26.10 -10.63 -1.82
C GLY A 565 -27.44 -10.30 -1.16
N VAL A 566 -28.28 -9.53 -1.82
CA VAL A 566 -29.64 -9.25 -1.33
C VAL A 566 -30.57 -10.43 -1.59
N ALA A 567 -31.25 -10.90 -0.53
CA ALA A 567 -32.20 -11.99 -0.63
C ALA A 567 -33.55 -11.54 -1.17
N ARG A 568 -34.06 -12.28 -2.17
CA ARG A 568 -35.34 -12.03 -2.85
C ARG A 568 -36.05 -13.33 -3.19
N THR A 569 -37.31 -13.19 -3.61
CA THR A 569 -38.14 -14.29 -4.09
C THR A 569 -38.78 -13.87 -5.40
N ASN A 570 -38.68 -14.70 -6.44
CA ASN A 570 -39.35 -14.45 -7.71
C ASN A 570 -40.87 -14.70 -7.58
N GLN A 571 -41.65 -14.38 -8.62
CA GLN A 571 -43.11 -14.61 -8.59
C GLN A 571 -43.54 -16.09 -8.43
N TYR A 572 -42.65 -17.06 -8.69
CA TYR A 572 -42.93 -18.49 -8.51
C TYR A 572 -42.70 -18.98 -7.08
N GLY A 573 -42.09 -18.16 -6.22
CA GLY A 573 -41.76 -18.53 -4.84
C GLY A 573 -40.32 -19.03 -4.66
N ASP A 574 -39.49 -19.00 -5.70
CA ASP A 574 -38.09 -19.41 -5.63
C ASP A 574 -37.21 -18.29 -5.08
N ALA A 575 -36.37 -18.62 -4.11
CA ALA A 575 -35.45 -17.67 -3.52
C ALA A 575 -34.21 -17.47 -4.40
N PHE A 576 -33.71 -16.24 -4.48
CA PHE A 576 -32.46 -15.91 -5.18
C PHE A 576 -31.64 -14.87 -4.42
N LEU A 577 -30.33 -14.84 -4.66
CA LEU A 577 -29.42 -13.81 -4.14
C LEU A 577 -28.89 -12.97 -5.30
N SER A 578 -28.97 -11.64 -5.17
CA SER A 578 -28.35 -10.73 -6.13
C SER A 578 -27.17 -9.99 -5.53
N ARG A 579 -26.01 -10.04 -6.19
CA ARG A 579 -24.86 -9.19 -5.87
C ARG A 579 -25.20 -7.72 -6.08
N TRP A 580 -25.65 -7.38 -7.30
CA TRP A 580 -25.95 -6.01 -7.68
C TRP A 580 -27.40 -5.69 -7.31
N LYS A 581 -27.59 -4.63 -6.53
CA LYS A 581 -28.91 -4.10 -6.19
C LYS A 581 -29.34 -3.06 -7.24
N ASP A 582 -29.34 -3.46 -8.51
CA ASP A 582 -29.63 -2.59 -9.65
C ASP A 582 -31.12 -2.62 -10.00
N SER A 583 -31.71 -1.45 -10.23
CA SER A 583 -33.10 -1.27 -10.66
C SER A 583 -33.39 -1.87 -12.04
N ALA A 584 -32.38 -1.95 -12.93
CA ALA A 584 -32.50 -2.62 -14.22
C ALA A 584 -32.25 -4.15 -14.16
N SER A 585 -31.72 -4.65 -13.03
CA SER A 585 -31.42 -6.07 -12.89
C SER A 585 -32.68 -6.89 -12.72
N GLN A 586 -32.72 -8.02 -13.43
CA GLN A 586 -33.92 -8.84 -13.57
C GLN A 586 -33.85 -10.09 -12.67
N ALA A 587 -35.00 -10.46 -12.11
CA ALA A 587 -35.19 -11.70 -11.37
C ALA A 587 -35.00 -12.90 -12.31
N PRO A 588 -34.36 -13.99 -11.84
CA PRO A 588 -34.19 -15.21 -12.60
C PRO A 588 -35.55 -15.77 -13.05
N GLU A 589 -35.59 -16.29 -14.27
CA GLU A 589 -36.74 -16.93 -14.93
C GLU A 589 -37.92 -16.02 -15.30
N THR A 590 -38.20 -15.00 -14.49
CA THR A 590 -39.42 -14.17 -14.59
C THR A 590 -39.15 -12.83 -15.29
N LEU A 591 -37.87 -12.43 -15.31
CA LEU A 591 -37.34 -11.26 -16.01
C LEU A 591 -37.85 -9.89 -15.51
N GLU A 592 -38.68 -9.84 -14.46
CA GLU A 592 -39.05 -8.58 -13.81
C GLU A 592 -37.87 -7.98 -13.02
N SER A 593 -37.80 -6.66 -12.93
CA SER A 593 -36.89 -5.99 -12.02
C SER A 593 -37.31 -6.27 -10.56
N PHE A 594 -36.34 -6.55 -9.68
CA PHE A 594 -36.60 -6.90 -8.27
C PHE A 594 -36.18 -5.83 -7.26
N ILE A 595 -35.55 -4.75 -7.75
CA ILE A 595 -35.27 -3.52 -7.03
C ILE A 595 -36.09 -2.43 -7.71
N ASP A 596 -37.02 -1.85 -6.97
CA ASP A 596 -37.78 -0.70 -7.44
C ASP A 596 -36.88 0.55 -7.45
N PRO A 597 -37.09 1.50 -8.38
CA PRO A 597 -36.40 2.80 -8.33
C PRO A 597 -36.61 3.49 -6.97
N ILE A 598 -35.52 3.89 -6.32
CA ILE A 598 -35.54 4.52 -5.00
C ILE A 598 -35.21 6.01 -5.16
N SER A 599 -36.21 6.90 -5.06
CA SER A 599 -35.97 8.33 -5.18
C SER A 599 -35.16 8.89 -3.99
N PHE A 600 -34.34 9.91 -4.25
CA PHE A 600 -33.62 10.59 -3.16
C PHE A 600 -34.54 11.27 -2.17
N GLU A 601 -35.71 11.78 -2.58
CA GLU A 601 -36.70 12.32 -1.64
C GLU A 601 -37.14 11.28 -0.59
N SER A 602 -37.20 10.00 -0.97
CA SER A 602 -37.54 8.91 -0.04
C SER A 602 -36.39 8.56 0.92
N LEU A 603 -35.15 8.69 0.47
CA LEU A 603 -33.95 8.49 1.29
C LEU A 603 -33.71 9.69 2.21
N ASP A 604 -33.99 10.90 1.75
CA ASP A 604 -33.88 12.14 2.52
C ASP A 604 -34.87 12.18 3.69
N GLN A 605 -36.09 11.65 3.50
CA GLN A 605 -37.05 11.46 4.60
C GLN A 605 -36.51 10.56 5.72
N LYS A 606 -35.53 9.71 5.43
CA LYS A 606 -34.81 8.87 6.41
C LYS A 606 -33.53 9.53 6.94
N GLY A 607 -33.15 10.69 6.44
CA GLY A 607 -31.89 11.37 6.79
C GLY A 607 -30.65 10.71 6.19
N LEU A 608 -30.79 10.04 5.04
CA LEU A 608 -29.72 9.32 4.35
C LEU A 608 -29.11 10.08 3.17
N ILE A 609 -29.50 11.35 2.97
CA ILE A 609 -28.98 12.20 1.88
C ILE A 609 -28.18 13.36 2.47
N THR A 610 -27.05 13.68 1.85
CA THR A 610 -26.24 14.86 2.13
C THR A 610 -26.15 15.77 0.90
N GLN A 611 -25.85 17.04 1.14
CA GLN A 611 -25.66 18.07 0.11
C GLN A 611 -24.21 18.53 0.11
N ILE A 612 -23.59 18.52 -1.07
CA ILE A 612 -22.19 18.93 -1.24
C ILE A 612 -22.12 19.98 -2.33
N SER A 613 -21.45 21.09 -2.03
CA SER A 613 -21.17 22.17 -2.98
C SER A 613 -19.69 22.46 -3.17
N ASP A 614 -18.84 21.90 -2.30
CA ASP A 614 -17.40 22.06 -2.36
C ASP A 614 -16.73 20.73 -2.65
N PHE A 615 -16.07 20.68 -3.81
CA PHE A 615 -15.37 19.51 -4.31
C PHE A 615 -13.86 19.72 -4.39
N GLN A 616 -13.36 20.87 -3.90
CA GLN A 616 -11.95 21.30 -3.89
C GLN A 616 -11.20 21.09 -5.22
N GLY A 617 -10.70 22.17 -5.81
CA GLY A 617 -10.08 22.11 -7.14
C GLY A 617 -11.04 21.80 -8.30
N ALA A 618 -12.32 21.54 -8.03
CA ALA A 618 -13.40 21.55 -9.02
C ALA A 618 -14.32 22.77 -8.84
N SER A 619 -14.80 23.34 -9.95
CA SER A 619 -15.76 24.46 -9.94
C SER A 619 -16.87 24.26 -10.99
N GLY A 620 -17.99 24.98 -10.83
CA GLY A 620 -19.10 24.98 -11.80
C GLY A 620 -20.15 23.88 -11.62
N LEU A 621 -19.99 23.00 -10.63
CA LEU A 621 -20.96 21.94 -10.29
C LEU A 621 -22.20 22.41 -9.52
N GLY A 622 -22.09 23.54 -8.80
CA GLY A 622 -23.16 23.99 -7.89
C GLY A 622 -23.31 23.07 -6.68
N THR A 623 -24.53 22.98 -6.13
CA THR A 623 -24.86 22.06 -5.02
C THR A 623 -25.50 20.80 -5.59
N LEU A 624 -24.93 19.64 -5.26
CA LEU A 624 -25.40 18.32 -5.66
C LEU A 624 -25.77 17.48 -4.43
N TYR A 625 -26.57 16.44 -4.64
CA TYR A 625 -27.08 15.56 -3.59
C TYR A 625 -26.46 14.17 -3.71
N PHE A 626 -26.19 13.54 -2.57
CA PHE A 626 -25.55 12.22 -2.49
C PHE A 626 -26.21 11.37 -1.42
N VAL A 627 -26.18 10.05 -1.59
CA VAL A 627 -26.37 9.15 -0.43
C VAL A 627 -25.24 9.46 0.55
N ASP A 628 -25.58 9.78 1.78
CA ASP A 628 -24.61 10.22 2.80
C ASP A 628 -23.64 9.08 3.15
N PRO A 629 -22.35 9.19 2.74
CA PRO A 629 -21.35 8.16 3.03
C PRO A 629 -21.14 7.90 4.53
N ASP A 630 -21.31 8.92 5.37
CA ASP A 630 -21.13 8.78 6.82
C ASP A 630 -22.22 7.89 7.43
N LYS A 631 -23.40 7.79 6.79
CA LYS A 631 -24.46 6.84 7.19
C LYS A 631 -24.17 5.41 6.76
N MET A 632 -23.17 5.21 5.92
CA MET A 632 -22.74 3.89 5.44
C MET A 632 -21.54 3.34 6.23
N SER A 633 -21.20 3.92 7.40
CA SER A 633 -20.06 3.49 8.23
C SER A 633 -20.17 2.04 8.76
N ASP A 634 -21.38 1.50 8.83
CA ASP A 634 -21.64 0.05 8.88
C ASP A 634 -22.30 -0.36 7.54
N PRO A 635 -21.49 -0.75 6.53
CA PRO A 635 -21.98 -1.10 5.21
C PRO A 635 -23.09 -2.15 5.23
N LEU A 636 -22.93 -3.20 6.03
CA LEU A 636 -23.89 -4.31 6.07
C LEU A 636 -25.22 -3.86 6.68
N ALA A 637 -25.20 -3.10 7.78
CA ALA A 637 -26.40 -2.57 8.41
C ALA A 637 -27.13 -1.60 7.47
N TRP A 638 -26.41 -0.69 6.81
CA TRP A 638 -26.99 0.25 5.86
C TRP A 638 -27.68 -0.46 4.70
N HIS A 639 -27.02 -1.43 4.08
CA HIS A 639 -27.64 -2.21 3.00
C HIS A 639 -28.85 -3.02 3.47
N ASN A 640 -28.86 -3.51 4.71
CA ASN A 640 -30.01 -4.18 5.29
C ASN A 640 -31.21 -3.24 5.50
N GLU A 641 -30.95 -2.00 5.89
CA GLU A 641 -31.99 -0.97 6.05
C GLU A 641 -32.60 -0.55 4.69
N VAL A 642 -31.76 -0.38 3.67
CA VAL A 642 -32.20 0.15 2.37
C VAL A 642 -32.76 -0.94 1.45
N TYR A 643 -32.10 -2.09 1.37
CA TYR A 643 -32.42 -3.16 0.41
C TYR A 643 -33.01 -4.41 1.06
N GLY A 644 -33.15 -4.46 2.39
CA GLY A 644 -33.57 -5.65 3.11
C GLY A 644 -32.43 -6.66 3.31
N GLN A 645 -32.75 -7.87 3.78
CA GLN A 645 -31.76 -8.83 4.25
C GLN A 645 -30.68 -9.19 3.20
N ASN A 646 -29.42 -8.98 3.58
CA ASN A 646 -28.24 -9.39 2.85
C ASN A 646 -27.63 -10.67 3.44
N ILE A 647 -27.10 -11.51 2.56
CA ILE A 647 -26.36 -12.72 2.89
C ILE A 647 -24.93 -12.54 2.39
N GLN A 648 -23.95 -12.75 3.27
CA GLN A 648 -22.54 -12.77 2.89
C GLN A 648 -22.22 -14.11 2.25
N SER A 649 -22.00 -14.11 0.94
CA SER A 649 -21.49 -15.27 0.21
C SER A 649 -19.98 -15.19 0.10
N PRO A 650 -19.22 -16.25 0.36
CA PRO A 650 -17.78 -16.28 0.09
C PRO A 650 -17.47 -15.99 -1.38
N ASP A 651 -16.41 -15.22 -1.62
CA ASP A 651 -15.78 -15.01 -2.92
C ASP A 651 -14.57 -15.94 -3.04
N GLY A 652 -14.79 -17.13 -3.62
CA GLY A 652 -13.77 -18.17 -3.72
C GLY A 652 -12.50 -17.72 -4.47
N ALA A 653 -12.61 -16.89 -5.49
CA ALA A 653 -11.43 -16.44 -6.24
C ALA A 653 -10.48 -15.58 -5.39
N ASN A 654 -10.99 -14.97 -4.32
CA ASN A 654 -10.24 -14.12 -3.41
C ASN A 654 -10.14 -14.72 -1.99
N SER A 655 -10.44 -16.02 -1.83
CA SER A 655 -10.37 -16.71 -0.54
C SER A 655 -9.39 -17.88 -0.56
N TYR A 656 -8.45 -17.91 0.37
CA TYR A 656 -7.38 -18.90 0.45
C TYR A 656 -6.81 -19.05 1.86
N ASP A 657 -6.14 -20.19 2.08
CA ASP A 657 -5.28 -20.42 3.24
C ASP A 657 -3.85 -20.70 2.77
N LEU A 658 -2.86 -20.13 3.45
CA LEU A 658 -1.45 -20.31 3.16
C LEU A 658 -0.65 -20.50 4.44
N THR A 659 0.10 -21.59 4.52
CA THR A 659 1.12 -21.79 5.55
C THR A 659 2.51 -21.64 4.93
N GLU A 660 3.31 -20.73 5.47
CA GLU A 660 4.72 -20.54 5.15
C GLU A 660 5.60 -21.00 6.31
N LYS A 661 6.56 -21.88 6.04
CA LYS A 661 7.59 -22.31 7.00
C LYS A 661 8.96 -21.92 6.49
N ASN A 662 9.74 -21.25 7.33
CA ASN A 662 11.10 -20.83 7.03
C ASN A 662 12.09 -21.51 7.99
N SER A 663 13.03 -22.27 7.44
CA SER A 663 14.14 -22.85 8.18
C SER A 663 15.44 -22.23 7.72
N GLU A 664 16.18 -21.61 8.64
CA GLU A 664 17.34 -20.79 8.32
C GLU A 664 18.52 -21.14 9.21
N ALA A 665 19.72 -21.04 8.63
CA ALA A 665 20.98 -21.17 9.36
C ALA A 665 22.00 -20.17 8.81
N TYR A 666 22.85 -19.62 9.66
CA TYR A 666 23.92 -18.73 9.21
C TYR A 666 25.23 -18.96 9.96
N VAL A 667 26.31 -18.55 9.31
CA VAL A 667 27.63 -18.36 9.92
C VAL A 667 28.25 -17.08 9.37
N GLN A 668 28.88 -16.31 10.25
CA GLN A 668 29.52 -15.04 9.97
C GLN A 668 30.84 -14.96 10.71
N LEU A 669 31.90 -14.56 10.01
CA LEU A 669 33.18 -14.21 10.59
C LEU A 669 33.29 -12.69 10.62
N ASN A 670 33.63 -12.13 11.77
CA ASN A 670 33.90 -10.72 11.95
C ASN A 670 35.41 -10.48 11.92
N LEU A 671 35.81 -9.46 11.18
CA LEU A 671 37.19 -9.12 10.90
C LEU A 671 37.55 -7.80 11.58
N ASP A 672 38.75 -7.73 12.14
CA ASP A 672 39.37 -6.52 12.67
C ASP A 672 40.89 -6.62 12.45
N GLY A 673 41.52 -5.54 12.01
CA GLY A 673 42.96 -5.51 11.78
C GLY A 673 43.43 -4.23 11.11
N GLU A 674 44.67 -4.26 10.61
CA GLU A 674 45.32 -3.10 9.99
C GLU A 674 45.87 -3.43 8.60
N LEU A 675 45.68 -2.51 7.64
CA LEU A 675 46.30 -2.53 6.32
C LEU A 675 47.30 -1.36 6.23
N GLY A 676 48.56 -1.62 6.61
CA GLY A 676 49.53 -0.54 6.81
C GLY A 676 49.21 0.22 8.09
N GLU A 677 48.96 1.53 7.99
CA GLU A 677 48.50 2.37 9.12
C GLU A 677 46.98 2.57 9.13
N MET A 678 46.25 1.93 8.21
CA MET A 678 44.79 2.09 8.08
C MET A 678 44.06 0.93 8.77
N PRO A 679 43.34 1.17 9.88
CA PRO A 679 42.49 0.15 10.49
C PRO A 679 41.39 -0.28 9.53
N TYR A 680 41.03 -1.57 9.54
CA TYR A 680 39.87 -2.08 8.84
C TYR A 680 39.05 -3.00 9.73
N ARG A 681 37.76 -3.03 9.47
CA ARG A 681 36.82 -3.97 10.07
C ARG A 681 35.84 -4.47 9.02
N GLY A 682 35.23 -5.62 9.25
CA GLY A 682 34.27 -6.15 8.30
C GLY A 682 33.66 -7.45 8.76
N ASN A 683 32.85 -8.04 7.89
CA ASN A 683 32.32 -9.37 8.08
C ASN A 683 32.21 -10.11 6.76
N VAL A 684 32.34 -11.43 6.83
CA VAL A 684 32.10 -12.36 5.73
C VAL A 684 31.20 -13.45 6.26
N GLY A 685 30.07 -13.69 5.59
CA GLY A 685 29.08 -14.64 6.08
C GLY A 685 28.31 -15.35 4.97
N LEU A 686 27.64 -16.41 5.38
CA LEU A 686 26.77 -17.22 4.56
C LEU A 686 25.49 -17.50 5.34
N ARG A 687 24.34 -17.26 4.72
CA ARG A 687 23.04 -17.69 5.22
C ARG A 687 22.40 -18.70 4.27
N TYR A 688 21.83 -19.76 4.82
CA TYR A 688 20.98 -20.70 4.10
C TYR A 688 19.54 -20.47 4.55
N VAL A 689 18.62 -20.39 3.59
CA VAL A 689 17.18 -20.21 3.81
C VAL A 689 16.45 -21.32 3.05
N LYS A 690 15.56 -22.05 3.72
CA LYS A 690 14.61 -22.97 3.09
C LYS A 690 13.20 -22.49 3.39
N THR A 691 12.40 -22.29 2.35
CA THR A 691 10.99 -21.92 2.47
C THR A 691 10.12 -23.07 1.96
N GLU A 692 9.10 -23.42 2.75
CA GLU A 692 8.08 -24.41 2.41
C GLU A 692 6.70 -23.74 2.49
N LEU A 693 5.93 -23.88 1.42
CA LEU A 693 4.60 -23.31 1.25
C LEU A 693 3.58 -24.44 1.14
N ASP A 694 2.48 -24.31 1.85
CA ASP A 694 1.28 -25.15 1.74
C ASP A 694 0.10 -24.21 1.47
N ILE A 695 -0.43 -24.26 0.24
CA ILE A 695 -1.37 -23.27 -0.28
C ILE A 695 -2.66 -23.96 -0.65
N ASN A 696 -3.77 -23.54 -0.06
CA ASN A 696 -5.12 -23.99 -0.38
C ASN A 696 -5.86 -22.87 -1.09
N GLN A 697 -6.07 -23.03 -2.40
CA GLN A 697 -6.82 -22.08 -3.22
C GLN A 697 -8.25 -22.58 -3.41
N SER A 698 -9.24 -21.68 -3.33
CA SER A 698 -10.60 -22.04 -3.70
C SER A 698 -10.82 -21.95 -5.21
N GLU A 699 -11.57 -22.88 -5.77
CA GLU A 699 -12.10 -22.77 -7.13
C GLU A 699 -13.57 -22.30 -7.06
N LEU A 700 -14.03 -21.52 -8.04
CA LEU A 700 -15.45 -21.17 -8.12
C LEU A 700 -16.24 -22.28 -8.80
N GLY A 701 -17.33 -22.70 -8.16
CA GLY A 701 -18.20 -23.75 -8.66
C GLY A 701 -19.09 -23.29 -9.82
N THR A 702 -19.70 -24.27 -10.49
CA THR A 702 -20.61 -24.05 -11.63
C THR A 702 -22.09 -24.12 -11.24
N SER A 703 -22.39 -24.37 -9.95
CA SER A 703 -23.77 -24.50 -9.48
C SER A 703 -24.51 -23.16 -9.53
N GLY A 704 -25.61 -23.11 -10.28
CA GLY A 704 -26.54 -21.98 -10.30
C GLY A 704 -27.38 -21.85 -9.02
N THR A 705 -27.13 -22.68 -8.00
CA THR A 705 -27.80 -22.61 -6.68
C THR A 705 -26.83 -22.86 -5.53
N ALA A 706 -27.06 -22.26 -4.36
CA ALA A 706 -26.41 -22.65 -3.11
C ALA A 706 -27.31 -22.46 -1.89
N THR A 707 -26.98 -23.17 -0.81
CA THR A 707 -27.74 -23.12 0.44
C THR A 707 -27.04 -22.24 1.46
N TYR A 708 -27.72 -21.19 1.91
CA TYR A 708 -27.28 -20.34 3.02
C TYR A 708 -28.33 -20.40 4.13
N ASN A 709 -27.90 -20.61 5.37
CA ASN A 709 -28.78 -20.67 6.55
C ASN A 709 -29.99 -21.63 6.40
N GLY A 710 -29.83 -22.72 5.64
CA GLY A 710 -30.88 -23.72 5.41
C GLY A 710 -31.89 -23.38 4.31
N VAL A 711 -31.68 -22.30 3.54
CA VAL A 711 -32.50 -21.91 2.38
C VAL A 711 -31.66 -22.04 1.11
N SER A 712 -32.21 -22.69 0.07
CA SER A 712 -31.57 -22.77 -1.25
C SER A 712 -31.91 -21.53 -2.07
N TYR A 713 -30.88 -20.86 -2.58
CA TYR A 713 -30.99 -19.68 -3.42
C TYR A 713 -30.50 -19.96 -4.83
N ILE A 714 -31.19 -19.41 -5.82
CA ILE A 714 -30.72 -19.28 -7.20
C ILE A 714 -29.65 -18.18 -7.24
N LEU A 715 -28.55 -18.48 -7.94
CA LEU A 715 -27.35 -17.66 -8.07
C LEU A 715 -27.00 -17.36 -9.53
N SER A 716 -27.58 -18.09 -10.48
CA SER A 716 -27.39 -17.92 -11.93
C SER A 716 -28.17 -16.73 -12.50
N GLY A 717 -27.61 -16.06 -13.52
CA GLY A 717 -28.20 -14.90 -14.21
C GLY A 717 -27.40 -13.61 -14.02
N ALA A 718 -28.03 -12.43 -14.18
CA ALA A 718 -27.42 -11.10 -13.95
C ALA A 718 -26.91 -10.86 -12.50
N LEU A 719 -26.97 -11.90 -11.66
CA LEU A 719 -26.79 -11.87 -10.21
C LEU A 719 -25.38 -12.25 -9.76
N GLY A 720 -24.60 -12.98 -10.59
CA GLY A 720 -23.13 -13.11 -10.51
C GLY A 720 -22.53 -13.54 -9.17
N MET A 721 -23.20 -14.40 -8.38
CA MET A 721 -22.70 -14.90 -7.09
C MET A 721 -22.41 -16.40 -7.17
N LEU A 722 -21.27 -16.82 -7.74
CA LEU A 722 -20.94 -18.24 -7.77
C LEU A 722 -20.44 -18.71 -6.39
N PRO A 723 -20.93 -19.85 -5.88
CA PRO A 723 -20.41 -20.40 -4.63
C PRO A 723 -19.01 -20.99 -4.85
N PRO A 724 -18.11 -20.98 -3.84
CA PRO A 724 -16.88 -21.76 -3.92
C PRO A 724 -17.20 -23.25 -4.11
N THR A 725 -16.36 -23.97 -4.84
CA THR A 725 -16.37 -25.43 -4.83
C THR A 725 -15.97 -25.92 -3.44
N ALA A 726 -16.47 -27.10 -3.05
CA ALA A 726 -16.01 -27.76 -1.83
C ALA A 726 -14.58 -28.34 -1.94
N ALA A 727 -14.01 -28.37 -3.14
CA ALA A 727 -12.67 -28.88 -3.41
C ALA A 727 -11.68 -27.71 -3.48
N LEU A 728 -10.81 -27.59 -2.48
CA LEU A 728 -9.68 -26.67 -2.52
C LEU A 728 -8.55 -27.30 -3.35
N LEU A 729 -7.94 -26.52 -4.23
CA LEU A 729 -6.69 -26.89 -4.87
C LEU A 729 -5.57 -26.72 -3.85
N ASN A 730 -5.00 -27.83 -3.38
CA ASN A 730 -3.84 -27.81 -2.51
C ASN A 730 -2.55 -27.88 -3.33
N THR A 731 -1.65 -26.94 -3.11
CA THR A 731 -0.32 -26.92 -3.73
C THR A 731 0.74 -26.80 -2.64
N GLU A 732 1.59 -27.82 -2.53
CA GLU A 732 2.81 -27.78 -1.73
C GLU A 732 4.00 -27.37 -2.61
N ARG A 733 4.85 -26.46 -2.11
CA ARG A 733 6.06 -26.02 -2.80
C ARG A 733 7.20 -25.78 -1.82
N GLU A 734 8.42 -26.14 -2.23
CA GLU A 734 9.62 -25.82 -1.47
C GLU A 734 10.72 -25.25 -2.36
N TYR A 735 11.52 -24.34 -1.82
CA TYR A 735 12.74 -23.83 -2.45
C TYR A 735 13.76 -23.44 -1.39
N SER A 736 15.01 -23.27 -1.82
CA SER A 736 16.09 -22.89 -0.91
C SER A 736 17.11 -21.96 -1.56
N ASP A 737 17.69 -21.10 -0.73
CA ASP A 737 18.60 -20.04 -1.14
C ASP A 737 19.86 -20.04 -0.28
N VAL A 738 20.99 -19.73 -0.94
CA VAL A 738 22.29 -19.54 -0.28
C VAL A 738 22.72 -18.10 -0.52
N LEU A 739 22.83 -17.35 0.56
CA LEU A 739 22.97 -15.90 0.59
C LEU A 739 24.35 -15.53 1.18
N PRO A 740 25.40 -15.40 0.35
CA PRO A 740 26.66 -14.85 0.81
C PRO A 740 26.55 -13.35 1.07
N SER A 741 27.28 -12.87 2.07
CA SER A 741 27.41 -11.45 2.38
C SER A 741 28.85 -11.10 2.74
N VAL A 742 29.33 -9.96 2.25
CA VAL A 742 30.64 -9.39 2.57
C VAL A 742 30.45 -7.91 2.84
N ASN A 743 30.94 -7.44 3.99
CA ASN A 743 31.04 -6.02 4.31
C ASN A 743 32.48 -5.73 4.74
N LEU A 744 33.06 -4.65 4.21
CA LEU A 744 34.40 -4.20 4.58
C LEU A 744 34.37 -2.68 4.77
N SER A 745 34.99 -2.21 5.84
CA SER A 745 35.19 -0.80 6.15
C SER A 745 36.66 -0.57 6.42
N LEU A 746 37.25 0.38 5.70
CA LEU A 746 38.65 0.78 5.81
C LEU A 746 38.70 2.24 6.27
N ASN A 747 39.31 2.48 7.42
CA ASN A 747 39.53 3.82 7.94
C ASN A 747 40.79 4.38 7.25
N LEU A 748 40.59 5.27 6.27
CA LEU A 748 41.67 5.97 5.59
C LEU A 748 42.38 6.96 6.53
N THR A 749 41.60 7.55 7.44
CA THR A 749 42.04 8.34 8.60
C THR A 749 41.04 8.10 9.74
N ASP A 750 41.25 8.70 10.91
CA ASP A 750 40.29 8.63 12.03
C ASP A 750 38.92 9.23 11.66
N GLU A 751 38.87 10.09 10.66
CA GLU A 751 37.68 10.83 10.21
C GLU A 751 37.14 10.35 8.86
N GLN A 752 37.88 9.51 8.12
CA GLN A 752 37.53 9.12 6.75
C GLN A 752 37.41 7.60 6.63
N ILE A 753 36.24 7.14 6.20
CA ILE A 753 35.92 5.71 6.08
C ILE A 753 35.55 5.41 4.63
N LEU A 754 36.15 4.36 4.08
CA LEU A 754 35.76 3.75 2.81
C LEU A 754 35.09 2.41 3.08
N ARG A 755 33.88 2.20 2.55
CA ARG A 755 33.07 0.99 2.74
C ARG A 755 32.82 0.29 1.42
N PHE A 756 32.81 -1.03 1.47
CA PHE A 756 32.41 -1.92 0.38
C PHE A 756 31.44 -2.97 0.90
N SER A 757 30.40 -3.25 0.11
CA SER A 757 29.44 -4.32 0.39
C SER A 757 29.15 -5.15 -0.86
N TYR A 758 28.96 -6.44 -0.64
CA TYR A 758 28.40 -7.40 -1.59
C TYR A 758 27.43 -8.32 -0.86
N SER A 759 26.24 -8.54 -1.41
CA SER A 759 25.30 -9.52 -0.86
C SER A 759 24.35 -10.09 -1.90
N LYS A 760 23.88 -11.32 -1.66
CA LYS A 760 22.67 -11.83 -2.29
C LYS A 760 21.51 -11.78 -1.31
N THR A 761 20.32 -11.45 -1.79
CA THR A 761 19.11 -11.38 -0.97
C THR A 761 17.95 -12.10 -1.62
N VAL A 762 17.01 -12.56 -0.80
CA VAL A 762 15.72 -13.09 -1.22
C VAL A 762 14.62 -12.45 -0.38
N THR A 763 13.51 -12.09 -1.05
CA THR A 763 12.31 -11.53 -0.42
C THR A 763 11.13 -12.47 -0.68
N PRO A 764 10.34 -12.81 0.36
CA PRO A 764 9.13 -13.61 0.20
C PRO A 764 8.09 -12.86 -0.66
N HIS A 765 7.12 -13.59 -1.20
CA HIS A 765 6.06 -13.00 -2.02
C HIS A 765 4.92 -12.43 -1.16
N ASP A 766 4.19 -11.48 -1.74
CA ASP A 766 2.81 -11.21 -1.33
C ASP A 766 1.99 -12.49 -1.52
N THR A 767 1.31 -12.92 -0.46
CA THR A 767 0.48 -14.13 -0.46
C THR A 767 -0.65 -14.06 -1.50
N ASN A 768 -1.13 -12.88 -1.86
CA ASN A 768 -2.11 -12.71 -2.94
C ASN A 768 -1.56 -13.14 -4.30
N ASN A 769 -0.27 -12.89 -4.55
CA ASN A 769 0.39 -13.34 -5.78
C ASN A 769 0.56 -14.86 -5.83
N LEU A 770 0.54 -15.54 -4.67
CA LEU A 770 0.70 -16.98 -4.56
C LEU A 770 -0.62 -17.74 -4.54
N ALA A 771 -1.62 -17.25 -3.80
CA ALA A 771 -2.73 -18.07 -3.32
C ALA A 771 -4.11 -17.70 -3.87
N GLY A 772 -4.28 -16.55 -4.54
CA GLY A 772 -5.57 -16.17 -5.12
C GLY A 772 -6.12 -17.23 -6.11
N GLY A 773 -7.41 -17.56 -5.96
CA GLY A 773 -8.07 -18.63 -6.73
C GLY A 773 -8.30 -18.30 -8.20
N ILE A 774 -8.96 -19.22 -8.91
CA ILE A 774 -9.27 -19.09 -10.34
C ILE A 774 -10.73 -18.69 -10.59
N ASN A 775 -10.93 -17.69 -11.43
CA ASN A 775 -12.22 -17.30 -11.99
C ASN A 775 -12.29 -17.73 -13.47
N VAL A 776 -13.26 -18.57 -13.82
CA VAL A 776 -13.43 -19.09 -15.18
C VAL A 776 -14.62 -18.43 -15.85
N THR A 777 -14.37 -17.73 -16.96
CA THR A 777 -15.43 -17.19 -17.81
C THR A 777 -16.01 -18.31 -18.66
N ARG A 778 -17.32 -18.52 -18.54
CA ARG A 778 -18.07 -19.50 -19.34
C ARG A 778 -19.23 -18.83 -20.07
N VAL A 779 -19.49 -19.24 -21.31
CA VAL A 779 -20.51 -18.63 -22.18
C VAL A 779 -21.36 -19.67 -22.88
N LEU A 780 -22.56 -19.26 -23.30
CA LEU A 780 -23.50 -20.09 -24.07
C LEU A 780 -23.17 -20.19 -25.57
N ALA A 781 -22.16 -19.46 -26.04
CA ALA A 781 -21.84 -19.34 -27.46
C ALA A 781 -21.39 -20.66 -28.13
N CYS A 782 -21.17 -21.74 -27.35
CA CYS A 782 -20.84 -23.06 -27.87
C CYS A 782 -22.07 -23.92 -28.27
N ASP A 783 -23.29 -23.46 -27.97
CA ASP A 783 -24.56 -24.10 -28.37
C ASP A 783 -24.64 -25.61 -28.04
N LEU A 784 -24.17 -25.97 -26.85
CA LEU A 784 -24.25 -27.34 -26.32
C LEU A 784 -25.37 -27.47 -25.29
N GLN A 785 -25.98 -28.65 -25.22
CA GLN A 785 -27.03 -28.98 -24.25
C GLN A 785 -26.80 -30.37 -23.64
N GLU A 786 -27.17 -30.52 -22.37
CA GLU A 786 -27.30 -31.81 -21.70
C GLU A 786 -28.50 -32.62 -22.25
N PRO A 787 -28.56 -33.95 -22.03
CA PRO A 787 -29.67 -34.79 -22.51
C PRO A 787 -31.06 -34.38 -22.00
N ASP A 788 -31.14 -33.63 -20.91
CA ASP A 788 -32.38 -33.09 -20.35
C ASP A 788 -32.79 -31.73 -20.95
N GLY A 789 -31.97 -31.17 -21.84
CA GLY A 789 -32.19 -29.89 -22.52
C GLY A 789 -31.52 -28.68 -21.85
N THR A 790 -30.80 -28.87 -20.74
CA THR A 790 -30.08 -27.79 -20.05
C THR A 790 -28.91 -27.29 -20.88
N SER A 791 -28.77 -25.98 -21.09
CA SER A 791 -27.64 -25.42 -21.82
C SER A 791 -26.31 -25.56 -21.07
N ILE A 792 -25.26 -25.95 -21.79
CA ILE A 792 -23.89 -26.05 -21.28
C ILE A 792 -23.17 -24.72 -21.54
N PHE A 793 -22.57 -24.15 -20.50
CA PHE A 793 -21.72 -22.98 -20.60
C PHE A 793 -20.28 -23.45 -20.76
N CYS A 794 -19.69 -23.20 -21.92
CA CYS A 794 -18.32 -23.61 -22.19
C CYS A 794 -17.32 -22.60 -21.68
N ALA A 795 -16.23 -23.06 -21.07
CA ALA A 795 -15.11 -22.22 -20.68
C ALA A 795 -14.46 -21.60 -21.92
N THR A 796 -14.19 -20.29 -21.86
CA THR A 796 -13.56 -19.54 -22.97
C THR A 796 -12.28 -18.84 -22.58
N GLN A 797 -12.18 -18.40 -21.32
CA GLN A 797 -11.01 -17.77 -20.74
C GLN A 797 -11.08 -17.85 -19.21
N ALA A 798 -9.96 -17.60 -18.53
CA ALA A 798 -9.94 -17.50 -17.08
C ALA A 798 -8.95 -16.46 -16.57
N THR A 799 -9.11 -16.09 -15.31
CA THR A 799 -8.15 -15.29 -14.56
C THR A 799 -7.85 -16.00 -13.25
N GLN A 800 -6.60 -16.39 -13.06
CA GLN A 800 -6.09 -16.94 -11.81
C GLN A 800 -5.40 -15.81 -11.03
N GLN A 801 -5.93 -15.48 -9.85
CA GLN A 801 -5.49 -14.31 -9.08
C GLN A 801 -4.08 -14.51 -8.50
N GLY A 802 -3.75 -15.73 -8.08
CA GLY A 802 -2.45 -16.10 -7.53
C GLY A 802 -1.91 -17.41 -8.10
N ASN A 803 -0.59 -17.48 -8.26
CA ASN A 803 0.12 -18.62 -8.79
C ASN A 803 1.08 -19.20 -7.74
N PRO A 804 0.81 -20.41 -7.22
CA PRO A 804 1.68 -21.08 -6.26
C PRO A 804 3.10 -21.36 -6.78
N GLN A 805 3.33 -21.32 -8.09
CA GLN A 805 4.58 -21.71 -8.74
C GLN A 805 5.61 -20.57 -8.87
N LEU A 806 5.32 -19.36 -8.36
CA LEU A 806 6.20 -18.20 -8.52
C LEU A 806 7.53 -18.33 -7.78
N ASP A 807 8.64 -18.06 -8.45
CA ASP A 807 9.95 -17.91 -7.81
C ASP A 807 10.04 -16.58 -7.04
N PRO A 808 10.62 -16.57 -5.83
CA PRO A 808 10.75 -15.36 -5.01
C PRO A 808 11.62 -14.30 -5.69
N TRP A 809 11.50 -13.06 -5.21
CA TRP A 809 12.38 -11.98 -5.65
C TRP A 809 13.80 -12.24 -5.15
N ARG A 810 14.74 -12.33 -6.07
CA ARG A 810 16.18 -12.50 -5.79
C ARG A 810 16.96 -11.34 -6.34
N SER A 811 17.94 -10.87 -5.58
CA SER A 811 18.87 -9.85 -6.07
C SER A 811 20.31 -10.07 -5.64
N THR A 812 21.21 -9.48 -6.44
CA THR A 812 22.61 -9.28 -6.10
C THR A 812 22.87 -7.79 -5.94
N ASN A 813 23.43 -7.41 -4.79
CA ASN A 813 23.64 -6.03 -4.41
C ASN A 813 25.13 -5.73 -4.25
N TYR A 814 25.55 -4.57 -4.75
CA TYR A 814 26.90 -4.04 -4.61
C TYR A 814 26.85 -2.60 -4.15
N ASP A 815 27.74 -2.24 -3.23
CA ASP A 815 27.82 -0.89 -2.70
C ASP A 815 29.27 -0.47 -2.48
N VAL A 816 29.55 0.80 -2.73
CA VAL A 816 30.78 1.49 -2.30
C VAL A 816 30.39 2.83 -1.69
N SER A 817 30.94 3.17 -0.53
CA SER A 817 30.70 4.47 0.11
C SER A 817 31.98 5.08 0.67
N TYR A 818 32.11 6.38 0.50
CA TYR A 818 33.12 7.21 1.15
C TYR A 818 32.42 8.15 2.14
N GLU A 819 32.90 8.17 3.38
CA GLU A 819 32.34 8.95 4.48
C GLU A 819 33.45 9.80 5.11
N TRP A 820 33.18 11.08 5.36
CA TRP A 820 34.09 12.01 6.01
C TRP A 820 33.40 12.73 7.16
N TYR A 821 33.86 12.47 8.38
CA TYR A 821 33.37 12.99 9.66
C TYR A 821 34.30 14.10 10.16
N PHE A 822 34.14 15.31 9.64
CA PHE A 822 35.07 16.43 9.87
C PHE A 822 34.79 17.24 11.15
N SER A 823 33.72 16.92 11.88
CA SER A 823 33.42 17.51 13.20
C SER A 823 32.38 16.65 13.94
N GLU A 824 32.14 16.92 15.23
CA GLU A 824 31.14 16.19 16.04
C GLU A 824 29.72 16.26 15.46
N SER A 825 29.37 17.33 14.75
CA SER A 825 28.05 17.55 14.14
C SER A 825 28.10 17.61 12.61
N GLY A 826 29.22 17.21 11.99
CA GLY A 826 29.47 17.41 10.56
C GLY A 826 29.98 16.18 9.82
N MET A 827 29.28 15.83 8.73
CA MET A 827 29.57 14.68 7.89
C MET A 827 29.28 14.97 6.41
N LEU A 828 30.12 14.42 5.53
CA LEU A 828 29.84 14.23 4.10
C LEU A 828 29.91 12.74 3.78
N SER A 829 28.89 12.19 3.13
CA SER A 829 28.89 10.82 2.63
C SER A 829 28.55 10.80 1.14
N VAL A 830 29.31 10.05 0.35
CA VAL A 830 29.02 9.78 -1.06
C VAL A 830 29.01 8.27 -1.25
N ALA A 831 27.95 7.72 -1.82
CA ALA A 831 27.83 6.30 -2.10
C ALA A 831 27.40 6.04 -3.54
N ALA A 832 27.81 4.89 -4.07
CA ALA A 832 27.33 4.33 -5.32
C ALA A 832 26.81 2.92 -5.05
N PHE A 833 25.70 2.58 -5.70
CA PHE A 833 25.06 1.28 -5.56
C PHE A 833 24.68 0.68 -6.91
N TYR A 834 24.61 -0.65 -6.95
CA TYR A 834 24.10 -1.43 -8.08
C TYR A 834 23.31 -2.62 -7.53
N ILE A 835 22.03 -2.69 -7.90
CA ILE A 835 21.09 -3.75 -7.53
C ILE A 835 20.66 -4.44 -8.81
N ASP A 836 20.93 -5.74 -8.90
CA ASP A 836 20.56 -6.60 -10.02
C ASP A 836 19.46 -7.55 -9.57
N ILE A 837 18.26 -7.46 -10.18
CA ILE A 837 17.07 -8.23 -9.79
C ILE A 837 16.83 -9.30 -10.85
N GLU A 838 16.75 -10.56 -10.42
CA GLU A 838 16.70 -11.72 -11.31
C GLU A 838 15.39 -11.80 -12.12
N SER A 839 14.25 -11.55 -11.48
CA SER A 839 12.94 -11.51 -12.13
C SER A 839 11.95 -10.63 -11.36
N PHE A 840 10.96 -10.09 -12.07
CA PHE A 840 9.80 -9.41 -11.47
C PHE A 840 8.57 -10.31 -11.52
N ILE A 841 7.52 -9.91 -10.80
CA ILE A 841 6.22 -10.58 -10.86
C ILE A 841 5.28 -9.74 -11.71
N GLY A 842 4.86 -10.31 -12.84
CA GLY A 842 3.96 -9.68 -13.80
C GLY A 842 2.79 -10.59 -14.15
N ASN A 843 1.86 -10.08 -14.96
CA ASN A 843 0.81 -10.91 -15.54
C ASN A 843 1.36 -11.67 -16.75
N THR A 844 1.05 -12.96 -16.84
CA THR A 844 1.35 -13.84 -17.98
C THR A 844 0.09 -14.59 -18.39
N THR A 845 0.05 -15.09 -19.63
CA THR A 845 -1.07 -15.90 -20.12
C THR A 845 -0.60 -17.33 -20.36
N VAL A 846 -1.25 -18.28 -19.69
CA VAL A 846 -1.04 -19.72 -19.85
C VAL A 846 -2.28 -20.38 -20.44
N GLN A 847 -2.14 -21.55 -21.04
CA GLN A 847 -3.28 -22.33 -21.55
C GLN A 847 -3.65 -23.42 -20.55
N LEU A 848 -4.85 -23.35 -19.97
CA LEU A 848 -5.32 -24.33 -18.99
C LEU A 848 -6.49 -25.15 -19.51
N ALA A 849 -6.50 -26.44 -19.15
CA ALA A 849 -7.62 -27.35 -19.37
C ALA A 849 -8.66 -27.14 -18.27
N LEU A 850 -9.65 -26.28 -18.51
CA LEU A 850 -10.69 -25.94 -17.54
C LEU A 850 -12.02 -26.58 -17.93
N GLU A 851 -12.75 -27.06 -16.91
CA GLU A 851 -14.04 -27.71 -17.08
C GLU A 851 -15.14 -26.71 -17.48
N ASP A 852 -16.02 -27.12 -18.39
CA ASP A 852 -17.28 -26.44 -18.70
C ASP A 852 -18.28 -26.62 -17.55
N SER A 853 -19.49 -26.05 -17.66
CA SER A 853 -20.50 -26.15 -16.59
C SER A 853 -20.93 -27.58 -16.26
N ASP A 854 -20.75 -28.53 -17.19
CA ASP A 854 -21.07 -29.95 -17.05
C ASP A 854 -19.87 -30.82 -16.57
N GLY A 855 -18.76 -30.19 -16.19
CA GLY A 855 -17.57 -30.89 -15.69
C GLY A 855 -16.68 -31.48 -16.79
N VAL A 856 -16.95 -31.20 -18.07
CA VAL A 856 -16.14 -31.70 -19.20
C VAL A 856 -15.20 -30.59 -19.69
N VAL A 857 -13.91 -30.91 -19.86
CA VAL A 857 -12.94 -29.98 -20.47
C VAL A 857 -13.10 -29.98 -21.99
N ARG A 858 -13.50 -28.83 -22.57
CA ARG A 858 -13.54 -28.64 -24.03
C ARG A 858 -12.76 -27.43 -24.53
N GLY A 859 -12.77 -26.32 -23.79
CA GLY A 859 -12.08 -25.06 -24.13
C GLY A 859 -12.55 -24.44 -25.43
N TYR A 860 -13.57 -23.57 -25.39
CA TYR A 860 -14.19 -22.98 -26.56
C TYR A 860 -13.53 -21.63 -26.94
N ASN A 861 -13.07 -21.50 -28.18
CA ASN A 861 -12.50 -20.26 -28.70
C ASN A 861 -13.59 -19.40 -29.37
N LEU A 862 -13.84 -18.20 -28.82
CA LEU A 862 -14.86 -17.27 -29.30
C LEU A 862 -14.57 -16.68 -30.69
N GLU A 863 -13.30 -16.57 -31.08
CA GLU A 863 -12.89 -15.99 -32.35
C GLU A 863 -13.02 -16.99 -33.50
N THR A 864 -12.65 -18.25 -33.26
CA THR A 864 -12.65 -19.30 -34.28
C THR A 864 -13.90 -20.17 -34.27
N GLY A 865 -14.62 -20.23 -33.15
CA GLY A 865 -15.74 -21.15 -32.92
C GLY A 865 -15.30 -22.61 -32.71
N GLU A 866 -14.03 -22.86 -32.41
CA GLU A 866 -13.47 -24.22 -32.26
C GLU A 866 -13.23 -24.61 -30.78
N PHE A 867 -13.27 -25.91 -30.50
CA PHE A 867 -12.85 -26.46 -29.21
C PHE A 867 -11.36 -26.82 -29.25
N THR A 868 -10.55 -26.10 -28.48
CA THR A 868 -9.08 -26.21 -28.45
C THR A 868 -8.57 -27.13 -27.33
N GLY A 869 -9.45 -27.58 -26.42
CA GLY A 869 -9.11 -28.36 -25.23
C GLY A 869 -8.51 -27.55 -24.09
N THR A 870 -8.24 -26.26 -24.30
CA THR A 870 -7.64 -25.34 -23.33
C THR A 870 -8.16 -23.92 -23.52
N VAL A 871 -8.13 -23.11 -22.48
CA VAL A 871 -8.53 -21.70 -22.55
C VAL A 871 -7.40 -20.78 -22.10
N PRO A 872 -7.24 -19.60 -22.73
CA PRO A 872 -6.29 -18.61 -22.29
C PRO A 872 -6.63 -18.18 -20.86
N THR A 873 -5.66 -18.32 -19.97
CA THR A 873 -5.79 -17.99 -18.55
C THR A 873 -4.71 -16.98 -18.19
N THR A 874 -5.12 -15.77 -17.80
CA THR A 874 -4.20 -14.78 -17.25
C THR A 874 -3.89 -15.13 -15.80
N THR A 875 -2.62 -15.18 -15.44
CA THR A 875 -2.12 -15.51 -14.10
C THR A 875 -0.86 -14.71 -13.78
N LYS A 876 -0.34 -14.81 -12.55
CA LYS A 876 0.96 -14.24 -12.19
C LYS A 876 2.10 -15.12 -12.71
N GLY A 877 3.18 -14.50 -13.17
CA GLY A 877 4.40 -15.18 -13.61
C GLY A 877 5.66 -14.38 -13.33
N ASN A 878 6.80 -15.07 -13.24
CA ASN A 878 8.12 -14.44 -13.26
C ASN A 878 8.38 -13.89 -14.67
N VAL A 879 8.52 -12.58 -14.78
CA VAL A 879 8.89 -11.86 -16.01
C VAL A 879 10.33 -11.35 -15.91
N ASP A 880 10.89 -10.89 -17.03
CA ASP A 880 12.27 -10.41 -17.10
C ASP A 880 12.56 -9.37 -16.00
N GLY A 881 13.67 -9.59 -15.30
CA GLY A 881 14.15 -8.71 -14.23
C GLY A 881 14.74 -7.41 -14.76
N GLY A 882 15.37 -6.65 -13.88
CA GLY A 882 15.93 -5.34 -14.18
C GLY A 882 17.01 -4.95 -13.19
N SER A 883 17.57 -3.77 -13.37
CA SER A 883 18.60 -3.25 -12.48
C SER A 883 18.32 -1.82 -12.06
N VAL A 884 18.78 -1.47 -10.86
CA VAL A 884 18.84 -0.09 -10.38
C VAL A 884 20.28 0.22 -10.05
N LYS A 885 20.75 1.37 -10.51
CA LYS A 885 22.09 1.87 -10.23
C LYS A 885 22.04 3.36 -9.94
N GLY A 886 22.90 3.83 -9.05
CA GLY A 886 22.78 5.21 -8.64
C GLY A 886 23.88 5.71 -7.76
N ILE A 887 23.75 6.99 -7.41
CA ILE A 887 24.60 7.69 -6.46
C ILE A 887 23.76 8.33 -5.37
N GLU A 888 24.28 8.32 -4.16
CA GLU A 888 23.72 8.97 -2.98
C GLU A 888 24.74 9.97 -2.43
N ILE A 889 24.28 11.17 -2.09
CA ILE A 889 25.09 12.20 -1.44
C ILE A 889 24.34 12.65 -0.19
N GLY A 890 24.99 12.55 0.96
CA GLY A 890 24.49 13.04 2.24
C GLY A 890 25.45 14.07 2.81
N TYR A 891 24.92 15.17 3.32
CA TYR A 891 25.67 16.23 3.95
C TYR A 891 24.96 16.74 5.19
N GLN A 892 25.69 16.87 6.29
CA GLN A 892 25.19 17.45 7.53
C GLN A 892 26.27 18.32 8.14
N GLN A 893 25.88 19.44 8.74
CA GLN A 893 26.78 20.28 9.51
C GLN A 893 26.04 21.15 10.51
N GLY A 894 26.40 21.05 11.79
CA GLY A 894 26.14 22.11 12.77
C GLY A 894 27.14 23.26 12.60
N PHE A 895 26.68 24.50 12.75
CA PHE A 895 27.51 25.70 12.60
C PHE A 895 28.21 26.10 13.90
N ASP A 896 28.53 25.13 14.75
CA ASP A 896 29.16 25.30 16.08
C ASP A 896 30.48 26.09 16.05
N PHE A 897 31.10 26.20 14.88
CA PHE A 897 32.32 26.97 14.61
C PHE A 897 32.08 28.48 14.41
N LEU A 898 30.83 28.93 14.27
CA LEU A 898 30.46 30.34 14.18
C LEU A 898 30.22 30.93 15.57
N ASP A 899 30.26 32.26 15.67
CA ASP A 899 30.01 32.99 16.92
C ASP A 899 28.54 33.44 17.07
N GLY A 900 28.13 33.66 18.32
CA GLY A 900 26.82 34.25 18.64
C GLY A 900 25.66 33.33 18.28
N ILE A 901 24.56 33.89 17.76
CA ILE A 901 23.35 33.13 17.39
C ILE A 901 23.59 32.13 16.26
N TRP A 902 24.59 32.38 15.41
CA TRP A 902 24.87 31.55 14.24
C TRP A 902 25.37 30.15 14.60
N ARG A 903 25.94 29.98 15.80
CA ARG A 903 26.44 28.69 16.29
C ARG A 903 25.34 27.65 16.50
N ASN A 904 24.11 28.12 16.71
CA ASN A 904 22.94 27.31 17.04
C ASN A 904 22.22 26.83 15.76
N PHE A 905 22.66 27.25 14.58
CA PHE A 905 22.11 26.79 13.32
C PHE A 905 22.85 25.55 12.80
N GLY A 906 22.18 24.79 11.95
CA GLY A 906 22.84 23.79 11.12
C GLY A 906 21.95 23.35 9.96
N ILE A 907 22.54 22.55 9.09
CA ILE A 907 21.86 22.02 7.90
C ILE A 907 22.00 20.52 7.79
N THR A 908 20.99 19.90 7.18
CA THR A 908 21.04 18.54 6.66
C THR A 908 20.55 18.57 5.23
N ALA A 909 21.30 17.98 4.31
CA ALA A 909 20.95 17.90 2.91
C ALA A 909 21.26 16.49 2.39
N ASN A 910 20.37 15.94 1.57
CA ASN A 910 20.63 14.70 0.88
C ASN A 910 20.15 14.78 -0.57
N TYR A 911 20.79 14.01 -1.44
CA TYR A 911 20.45 13.89 -2.85
C TYR A 911 20.66 12.45 -3.29
N THR A 912 19.72 11.91 -4.06
CA THR A 912 19.83 10.59 -4.68
C THR A 912 19.49 10.67 -6.15
N TYR A 913 20.32 10.02 -6.96
CA TYR A 913 20.05 9.74 -8.36
C TYR A 913 19.98 8.23 -8.55
N SER A 914 18.82 7.70 -8.93
CA SER A 914 18.52 6.27 -8.98
C SER A 914 17.71 5.89 -10.24
N PRO A 915 18.27 6.03 -11.46
CA PRO A 915 17.62 5.49 -12.65
C PRO A 915 17.48 3.97 -12.55
N SER A 916 16.37 3.47 -13.07
CA SER A 916 16.02 2.05 -13.08
C SER A 916 15.45 1.69 -14.44
N GLU A 917 15.58 0.44 -14.83
CA GLU A 917 14.96 -0.10 -16.04
C GLU A 917 13.99 -1.22 -15.64
N SER A 918 12.82 -1.26 -16.25
CA SER A 918 11.87 -2.38 -16.17
C SER A 918 11.77 -3.10 -17.52
N GLY A 919 11.03 -4.22 -17.55
CA GLY A 919 10.75 -4.96 -18.77
C GLY A 919 9.68 -4.33 -19.70
N ASP A 920 9.03 -3.25 -19.26
CA ASP A 920 7.98 -2.57 -20.03
C ASP A 920 8.55 -1.37 -20.83
N THR A 921 7.88 -1.00 -21.93
CA THR A 921 8.18 0.22 -22.69
C THR A 921 6.98 1.16 -22.76
N ASP A 922 7.25 2.44 -23.02
CA ASP A 922 6.22 3.46 -23.19
C ASP A 922 5.71 3.56 -24.64
N TYR A 923 4.94 4.62 -24.92
CA TYR A 923 4.33 4.90 -26.23
C TYR A 923 5.35 5.03 -27.36
N TYR A 924 6.55 5.51 -27.03
CA TYR A 924 7.64 5.71 -27.98
C TYR A 924 8.55 4.48 -28.12
N GLY A 925 8.28 3.42 -27.34
CA GLY A 925 9.10 2.21 -27.29
C GLY A 925 10.32 2.34 -26.39
N GLU A 926 10.40 3.39 -25.57
CA GLU A 926 11.48 3.59 -24.61
C GLU A 926 11.24 2.77 -23.34
N SER A 927 12.30 2.21 -22.75
CA SER A 927 12.16 1.45 -21.49
C SER A 927 11.60 2.33 -20.38
N THR A 928 10.64 1.79 -19.65
CA THR A 928 10.03 2.47 -18.50
C THR A 928 10.80 2.20 -17.21
N PRO A 929 10.83 3.15 -16.25
CA PRO A 929 11.39 2.90 -14.93
C PRO A 929 10.68 1.75 -14.20
N MET A 930 11.28 1.26 -13.12
CA MET A 930 10.59 0.36 -12.19
C MET A 930 9.41 1.08 -11.54
N LEU A 931 8.39 0.29 -11.19
CA LEU A 931 7.21 0.76 -10.47
C LEU A 931 7.62 1.61 -9.25
N ASP A 932 7.01 2.79 -9.14
CA ASP A 932 7.18 3.72 -8.03
C ASP A 932 8.63 4.20 -7.81
N ASN A 933 9.44 4.20 -8.87
CA ASN A 933 10.74 4.85 -8.85
C ASN A 933 10.66 6.29 -9.36
N SER A 934 11.32 7.19 -8.63
CA SER A 934 11.73 8.51 -9.13
C SER A 934 13.23 8.56 -9.33
N GLU A 935 13.66 9.08 -10.47
CA GLU A 935 15.08 9.16 -10.81
C GLU A 935 15.86 10.13 -9.91
N HIS A 936 15.24 11.23 -9.50
CA HIS A 936 15.87 12.26 -8.69
C HIS A 936 15.10 12.50 -7.39
N GLN A 937 15.82 12.55 -6.28
CA GLN A 937 15.31 12.94 -4.98
C GLN A 937 16.29 13.91 -4.31
N ALA A 938 15.77 14.95 -3.66
CA ALA A 938 16.56 15.85 -2.85
C ALA A 938 15.78 16.24 -1.60
N ASN A 939 16.45 16.24 -0.44
CA ASN A 939 15.87 16.76 0.79
C ASN A 939 16.84 17.76 1.40
N PHE A 940 16.31 18.86 1.93
CA PHE A 940 17.09 19.91 2.58
C PHE A 940 16.36 20.36 3.85
N ALA A 941 17.06 20.46 4.97
CA ALA A 941 16.54 21.08 6.17
C ALA A 941 17.54 22.06 6.77
N LEU A 942 17.02 23.21 7.18
CA LEU A 942 17.69 24.19 8.01
C LEU A 942 17.10 24.08 9.41
N TRP A 943 17.95 23.99 10.43
CA TRP A 943 17.52 23.92 11.81
C TRP A 943 18.26 24.93 12.69
N TYR A 944 17.63 25.25 13.81
CA TYR A 944 18.11 26.09 14.89
C TYR A 944 17.84 25.38 16.22
N GLU A 945 18.82 25.36 17.12
CA GLU A 945 18.67 24.79 18.46
C GLU A 945 19.53 25.56 19.46
N ASP A 946 18.88 26.09 20.49
CA ASP A 946 19.50 26.61 21.71
C ASP A 946 18.93 25.90 22.96
N ASP A 947 19.28 26.37 24.16
CA ASP A 947 18.87 25.74 25.43
C ASP A 947 17.35 25.66 25.63
N ALA A 948 16.55 26.53 24.99
CA ALA A 948 15.11 26.59 25.15
C ALA A 948 14.31 26.56 23.84
N LEU A 949 14.88 27.02 22.73
CA LEU A 949 14.21 27.17 21.44
C LEU A 949 14.79 26.21 20.41
N GLN A 950 13.92 25.45 19.77
CA GLN A 950 14.23 24.62 18.61
C GLN A 950 13.36 25.05 17.44
N GLY A 951 13.94 25.08 16.23
CA GLY A 951 13.23 25.39 15.00
C GLY A 951 13.78 24.60 13.83
N ARG A 952 12.92 24.24 12.88
CA ARG A 952 13.29 23.54 11.66
C ARG A 952 12.40 23.95 10.51
N ILE A 953 12.99 24.06 9.32
CA ILE A 953 12.28 24.13 8.04
C ILE A 953 12.90 23.07 7.12
N ALA A 954 12.07 22.26 6.48
CA ALA A 954 12.51 21.19 5.59
C ALA A 954 11.75 21.19 4.27
N ALA A 955 12.49 20.99 3.19
CA ALA A 955 11.98 20.86 1.83
C ALA A 955 12.32 19.47 1.29
N ASN A 956 11.32 18.75 0.80
CA ASN A 956 11.44 17.39 0.29
C ASN A 956 10.97 17.37 -1.18
N TYR A 957 11.91 17.13 -2.11
CA TYR A 957 11.67 17.11 -3.55
C TYR A 957 11.81 15.69 -4.11
N ARG A 958 10.87 15.31 -4.97
CA ARG A 958 10.89 14.05 -5.73
C ARG A 958 10.51 14.36 -7.19
N SER A 959 11.33 13.93 -8.15
CA SER A 959 10.97 14.04 -9.58
C SER A 959 9.79 13.12 -9.91
N LYS A 960 9.26 13.23 -11.13
CA LYS A 960 8.17 12.37 -11.62
C LYS A 960 8.37 10.89 -11.24
N THR A 961 7.28 10.23 -10.88
CA THR A 961 7.28 8.84 -10.41
C THR A 961 6.55 7.96 -11.40
N PHE A 962 7.16 6.88 -11.86
CA PHE A 962 6.49 5.94 -12.76
C PHE A 962 5.46 5.08 -12.01
N MET A 963 4.24 4.94 -12.54
CA MET A 963 3.16 4.15 -11.93
C MET A 963 2.82 2.87 -12.69
N SER A 964 2.67 2.94 -14.01
CA SER A 964 2.26 1.78 -14.81
C SER A 964 2.34 2.10 -16.29
N VAL A 965 2.23 1.08 -17.14
CA VAL A 965 1.89 1.26 -18.56
C VAL A 965 0.42 0.98 -18.77
N ARG A 966 -0.30 1.97 -19.29
CA ARG A 966 -1.70 1.83 -19.69
C ARG A 966 -1.79 1.29 -21.11
N ARG A 967 -2.42 0.13 -21.25
CA ARG A 967 -2.59 -0.55 -22.54
C ARG A 967 -3.99 -0.37 -23.06
N LEU A 968 -4.12 0.23 -24.25
CA LEU A 968 -5.40 0.45 -24.94
C LEU A 968 -5.28 -0.07 -26.38
N GLY A 969 -5.68 -1.32 -26.59
CA GLY A 969 -5.42 -1.99 -27.87
C GLY A 969 -3.92 -2.04 -28.16
N SER A 970 -3.49 -1.42 -29.25
CA SER A 970 -2.07 -1.30 -29.63
C SER A 970 -1.38 -0.03 -29.11
N TYR A 971 -2.06 0.82 -28.33
CA TYR A 971 -1.44 1.97 -27.66
C TYR A 971 -0.94 1.57 -26.28
N GLU A 972 0.27 1.98 -25.92
CA GLU A 972 0.86 1.79 -24.59
C GLU A 972 1.28 3.17 -24.06
N LEU A 973 0.59 3.71 -23.05
CA LEU A 973 0.85 5.05 -22.50
C LEU A 973 1.45 4.91 -21.09
N ALA A 974 2.65 5.44 -20.86
CA ALA A 974 3.23 5.42 -19.51
C ALA A 974 2.50 6.38 -18.56
N LYS A 975 2.12 5.93 -17.38
CA LYS A 975 1.46 6.73 -16.33
C LYS A 975 2.49 7.21 -15.32
N PHE A 976 2.45 8.50 -15.00
CA PHE A 976 3.37 9.12 -14.04
C PHE A 976 2.62 9.94 -12.99
N ILE A 977 3.21 10.04 -11.79
CA ILE A 977 2.93 11.14 -10.85
C ILE A 977 3.86 12.30 -11.23
N GLU A 978 3.36 13.54 -11.19
CA GLU A 978 4.17 14.75 -11.40
C GLU A 978 5.28 14.92 -10.35
N PRO A 979 6.33 15.74 -10.64
CA PRO A 979 7.30 16.13 -9.64
C PRO A 979 6.61 16.80 -8.44
N THR A 980 7.05 16.48 -7.22
CA THR A 980 6.46 17.01 -5.98
C THR A 980 7.47 17.76 -5.13
N LEU A 981 7.03 18.82 -4.45
CA LEU A 981 7.79 19.57 -3.45
C LEU A 981 6.98 19.85 -2.18
N TYR A 982 7.32 19.15 -1.10
CA TYR A 982 6.71 19.39 0.22
C TYR A 982 7.60 20.31 1.05
N LEU A 983 7.00 21.32 1.69
CA LEU A 983 7.65 22.19 2.66
C LEU A 983 7.01 22.02 4.04
N ASP A 984 7.82 21.67 5.03
CA ASP A 984 7.38 21.50 6.42
C ASP A 984 8.18 22.42 7.34
N ALA A 985 7.55 22.90 8.42
CA ALA A 985 8.23 23.70 9.44
C ALA A 985 7.77 23.31 10.84
N SER A 986 8.67 23.42 11.81
CA SER A 986 8.36 23.25 13.23
C SER A 986 9.14 24.21 14.10
N VAL A 987 8.54 24.59 15.22
CA VAL A 987 9.18 25.35 16.30
C VAL A 987 8.72 24.77 17.63
N SER A 988 9.64 24.63 18.59
CA SER A 988 9.31 24.26 19.96
C SER A 988 10.08 25.09 20.96
N TYR A 989 9.42 25.35 22.10
CA TYR A 989 9.98 26.12 23.21
C TYR A 989 9.84 25.34 24.52
N ASP A 990 10.96 25.12 25.18
CA ASP A 990 11.06 24.51 26.50
C ASP A 990 10.91 25.62 27.56
N PHE A 991 9.77 25.64 28.24
CA PHE A 991 9.50 26.62 29.31
C PHE A 991 10.32 26.33 30.57
N ASN A 992 10.65 25.06 30.79
CA ASN A 992 11.52 24.56 31.83
C ASN A 992 11.94 23.12 31.47
N GLU A 993 12.72 22.48 32.35
CA GLU A 993 13.20 21.11 32.16
C GLU A 993 12.08 20.08 31.97
N ASN A 994 10.87 20.36 32.48
CA ASN A 994 9.74 19.44 32.47
C ASN A 994 8.67 19.74 31.42
N LEU A 995 8.60 20.94 30.84
CA LEU A 995 7.49 21.34 29.95
C LEU A 995 7.98 21.98 28.66
N SER A 996 7.58 21.39 27.53
CA SER A 996 7.80 21.88 26.17
C SER A 996 6.47 22.13 25.45
N VAL A 997 6.43 23.15 24.59
CA VAL A 997 5.30 23.42 23.68
C VAL A 997 5.83 23.57 22.27
N SER A 998 5.13 23.00 21.29
CA SER A 998 5.52 23.00 19.88
C SER A 998 4.40 23.45 18.96
N LEU A 999 4.76 24.10 17.86
CA LEU A 999 3.90 24.35 16.71
C LEU A 999 4.57 23.76 15.47
N GLN A 1000 3.83 22.98 14.70
CA GLN A 1000 4.28 22.36 13.46
C GLN A 1000 3.31 22.68 12.33
N GLY A 1001 3.83 22.89 11.13
CA GLY A 1001 3.07 23.00 9.89
C GLY A 1001 3.59 21.99 8.88
N THR A 1002 2.72 21.14 8.34
CA THR A 1002 3.05 20.15 7.31
C THR A 1002 2.36 20.48 5.99
N ASN A 1003 3.03 20.18 4.87
CA ASN A 1003 2.58 20.52 3.52
C ASN A 1003 2.24 22.02 3.37
N LEU A 1004 3.16 22.90 3.76
CA LEU A 1004 2.96 24.36 3.73
C LEU A 1004 2.68 24.91 2.33
N THR A 1005 3.14 24.20 1.30
CA THR A 1005 2.94 24.50 -0.12
C THR A 1005 1.54 24.11 -0.64
N GLU A 1006 0.75 23.34 0.11
CA GLU A 1006 -0.49 22.71 -0.37
C GLU A 1006 -0.25 21.91 -1.64
N GLU A 1007 0.84 21.13 -1.64
CA GLU A 1007 1.23 20.29 -2.76
C GLU A 1007 0.14 19.25 -3.05
N THR A 1008 -0.27 19.16 -4.31
CA THR A 1008 -1.21 18.15 -4.79
C THR A 1008 -0.46 16.96 -5.39
N ARG A 1009 -1.10 15.79 -5.41
CA ARG A 1009 -0.56 14.62 -6.09
C ARG A 1009 -1.28 14.43 -7.41
N ASP A 1010 -0.61 14.80 -8.50
CA ASP A 1010 -1.15 14.79 -9.85
C ASP A 1010 -0.61 13.61 -10.64
N THR A 1011 -1.49 12.97 -11.42
CA THR A 1011 -1.14 11.86 -12.31
C THR A 1011 -1.51 12.19 -13.75
N TYR A 1012 -0.66 11.79 -14.69
CA TYR A 1012 -0.86 12.01 -16.11
C TYR A 1012 -0.42 10.79 -16.94
N LEU A 1013 -0.89 10.72 -18.20
CA LEU A 1013 -0.55 9.65 -19.14
C LEU A 1013 0.30 10.15 -20.29
N GLN A 1014 1.52 9.66 -20.38
CA GLN A 1014 2.55 9.89 -21.39
C GLN A 1014 3.00 11.36 -21.53
N TRP A 1015 2.05 12.28 -21.59
CA TRP A 1015 2.20 13.71 -21.75
C TRP A 1015 1.55 14.42 -20.57
N GLU A 1016 2.22 15.44 -20.04
CA GLU A 1016 1.80 16.18 -18.83
C GLU A 1016 0.43 16.87 -19.00
N ASP A 1017 0.02 17.17 -20.24
CA ASP A 1017 -1.29 17.76 -20.53
C ASP A 1017 -2.43 16.74 -20.51
N LEU A 1018 -2.14 15.44 -20.52
CA LEU A 1018 -3.13 14.37 -20.42
C LEU A 1018 -3.30 13.94 -18.96
N ILE A 1019 -3.90 14.82 -18.16
CA ILE A 1019 -4.15 14.63 -16.73
C ILE A 1019 -5.14 13.48 -16.53
N ASP A 1020 -4.75 12.49 -15.74
CA ASP A 1020 -5.59 11.37 -15.31
C ASP A 1020 -6.35 11.72 -14.04
N LYS A 1021 -5.67 11.92 -12.91
CA LYS A 1021 -6.28 12.27 -11.62
C LYS A 1021 -5.40 13.24 -10.85
N ARG A 1022 -6.03 14.08 -10.05
CA ARG A 1022 -5.40 14.97 -9.07
C ARG A 1022 -6.00 14.70 -7.70
N TYR A 1023 -5.12 14.43 -6.73
CA TYR A 1023 -5.45 14.27 -5.32
C TYR A 1023 -5.06 15.55 -4.59
N ILE A 1024 -6.02 16.15 -3.89
CA ILE A 1024 -5.87 17.42 -3.20
C ILE A 1024 -5.86 17.14 -1.70
N ASN A 1025 -4.66 17.27 -1.12
CA ASN A 1025 -4.43 17.07 0.30
C ASN A 1025 -4.20 18.40 1.01
N GLU A 1026 -4.50 18.45 2.30
CA GLU A 1026 -4.48 19.68 3.08
C GLU A 1026 -3.13 20.03 3.69
N ARG A 1027 -2.95 21.34 3.90
CA ARG A 1027 -1.94 21.86 4.82
C ARG A 1027 -2.46 21.70 6.24
N ARG A 1028 -1.60 21.28 7.16
CA ARG A 1028 -2.02 20.98 8.54
C ARG A 1028 -1.12 21.68 9.55
N PHE A 1029 -1.73 22.16 10.63
CA PHE A 1029 -1.03 22.81 11.74
C PHE A 1029 -1.26 22.06 13.04
N THR A 1030 -0.19 21.67 13.72
CA THR A 1030 -0.24 20.93 14.98
C THR A 1030 0.31 21.77 16.12
N LEU A 1031 -0.49 21.97 17.17
CA LEU A 1031 -0.07 22.50 18.46
C LEU A 1031 0.16 21.33 19.43
N GLY A 1032 1.37 21.20 19.96
CA GLY A 1032 1.74 20.15 20.89
C GLY A 1032 2.20 20.67 22.24
N ALA A 1033 1.95 19.91 23.29
CA ALA A 1033 2.53 20.12 24.62
C ALA A 1033 3.09 18.78 25.14
N GLN A 1034 4.27 18.83 25.73
CA GLN A 1034 4.95 17.65 26.27
C GLN A 1034 5.44 17.92 27.68
N TYR A 1035 5.12 17.03 28.61
CA TYR A 1035 5.60 17.03 29.99
C TYR A 1035 6.51 15.83 30.25
N ARG A 1036 7.64 16.05 30.92
CA ARG A 1036 8.65 15.03 31.24
C ARG A 1036 9.12 15.13 32.69
N PHE A 1037 9.39 13.99 33.32
CA PHE A 1037 9.91 13.87 34.69
C PHE A 1037 10.92 12.73 34.80
#